data_AF-L1MCV2-F1
#
_entry.id   AF-L1MCV2-F1
#
_cell.length_a   1.000
_cell.length_b   1.000
_cell.length_c   1.000
_cell.angle_alpha   90.00
_cell.angle_beta   90.00
_cell.angle_gamma   90.00
#
_symmetry.space_group_name_H-M   'P 1'
#
loop_
_entity.id
_entity.type
_entity.pdbx_description
1 polymer ?
#
loop_
_entity_poly.entity_id
_entity_poly.type
_entity_poly.pdbx_seq_one_letter_code
_entity_poly.pdbx_strand_id
1 'polypeptide(L)'
;MLEKAGAIVYTPRERDAQTNMFVVDNDQPGRDGSYIEDNVSGSSWQTDNSRGFSMPLTTLNDGIQPFESGTLRTIPTTQGDNVSRVTWAPRITSPGNYSVYVSYATLPHAVSDAHYTVSHAGQKTEFHVNQQMGGGTWVYLGTFYFEAGNSAQNYVTLNNKSKEHGVVCADAVRFGGGMSITERNLPQVSFSTDSTRIYTYPKGPTSRLPRQLEGARYHAQWSGLPDSLYRSNPEGSDYNDDIRVRPLMLNYLNGGSIYNPDTLGAKVPFELSFALHTDAGYLRNGGIYGSLGIITSKGDKGELEFRSGLSRRASYGLAEQVLTSVTSDLSQVFDLDWRQRDLTDKNYGETRLPQVPSMILELLAHQNFTDMKYAHDPNFKFVASRAIYKAMLRYVAQMHGQNNVVIQPLPVNSFSASLVKGKNEVKLSWSPTKDSLEFSATPTDYIVYTREAGKDFNNGQRTHGQTSLTLPIESARQYEFRVTALNDGGESFPSETLSIYCSKGHRKGNTPEVLVVNGFYRLSGPARVESDDSLGFDLSEDIGVPYDYTTAFTGKQTNFERSAMGRDGINSLGYGTSELVGKVIAGNRFDGVSIHTSALSSALPHVSVSSMSQSSFVATSPSLLNRYAIIVYMAGKERDVKHNLLSYKSLPTAVRTSLQYFTQQGGSVFLSGSYIGNDMTSADEQQFLQEVFSIRSPGRVANDTLEGVWGMNAPISLYNRPNAQHYHVQHTDVLEPTSTTAFSAFSYGKGGYSAAVANIASNKYRSLVLGFPFECIQEESLRKHVMKGVFKFLLPKD
;
A
#
# COMPACT_ATOMS: atom_id res chain seq x y z
N MET A 1 -7.42 7.87 1.49
CA MET A 1 -8.21 8.77 2.35
C MET A 1 -9.37 9.35 1.56
N LEU A 2 -9.13 10.10 0.48
CA LEU A 2 -10.19 10.59 -0.43
C LEU A 2 -11.24 9.52 -0.79
N GLU A 3 -10.81 8.36 -1.30
CA GLU A 3 -11.74 7.26 -1.67
C GLU A 3 -12.49 6.68 -0.47
N LYS A 4 -11.86 6.61 0.71
CA LYS A 4 -12.48 6.14 1.95
C LYS A 4 -13.45 7.16 2.57
N ALA A 5 -13.37 8.42 2.13
CA ALA A 5 -14.33 9.48 2.41
C ALA A 5 -15.44 9.59 1.34
N GLY A 6 -15.46 8.68 0.35
CA GLY A 6 -16.48 8.61 -0.70
C GLY A 6 -16.14 9.35 -2.00
N ALA A 7 -14.95 9.94 -2.12
CA ALA A 7 -14.54 10.59 -3.36
C ALA A 7 -14.15 9.57 -4.45
N ILE A 8 -14.50 9.85 -5.70
CA ILE A 8 -13.98 9.11 -6.86
C ILE A 8 -12.68 9.79 -7.31
N VAL A 9 -11.57 9.05 -7.30
CA VAL A 9 -10.24 9.58 -7.67
C VAL A 9 -9.81 9.00 -9.02
N TYR A 10 -9.49 9.90 -9.95
CA TYR A 10 -8.89 9.56 -11.24
C TYR A 10 -7.44 10.03 -11.30
N THR A 11 -6.55 9.20 -11.84
CA THR A 11 -5.15 9.55 -12.06
C THR A 11 -4.83 9.50 -13.56
N PRO A 12 -4.21 10.53 -14.15
CA PRO A 12 -3.85 10.54 -15.57
C PRO A 12 -2.63 9.63 -15.89
N ARG A 13 -2.29 8.72 -14.98
CA ARG A 13 -1.21 7.74 -15.05
C ARG A 13 -1.70 6.44 -14.40
N GLU A 14 -1.09 5.32 -14.76
CA GLU A 14 -1.37 4.04 -14.10
C GLU A 14 -1.05 4.14 -12.60
N ARG A 15 -1.96 3.67 -11.75
CA ARG A 15 -1.82 3.71 -10.29
C ARG A 15 -1.29 2.40 -9.70
N ASP A 16 -1.41 1.30 -10.43
CA ASP A 16 -1.02 -0.03 -9.98
C ASP A 16 0.47 -0.32 -10.21
N ALA A 17 1.17 -0.64 -9.12
CA ALA A 17 2.57 -1.04 -9.14
C ALA A 17 2.77 -2.50 -9.60
N GLN A 18 1.69 -3.29 -9.69
CA GLN A 18 1.72 -4.67 -10.16
C GLN A 18 2.27 -4.75 -11.58
N THR A 19 3.38 -5.48 -11.76
CA THR A 19 4.08 -5.59 -13.04
C THR A 19 3.46 -6.60 -14.00
N ASN A 20 2.58 -7.46 -13.49
CA ASN A 20 1.76 -8.35 -14.30
C ASN A 20 0.50 -7.62 -14.79
N MET A 21 0.06 -7.93 -16.01
CA MET A 21 -1.20 -7.43 -16.56
C MET A 21 -1.85 -8.52 -17.38
N PHE A 22 -3.17 -8.64 -17.25
CA PHE A 22 -4.00 -9.54 -18.03
C PHE A 22 -5.19 -8.76 -18.58
N VAL A 23 -5.41 -8.80 -19.90
CA VAL A 23 -6.58 -8.19 -20.53
C VAL A 23 -7.44 -9.28 -21.16
N VAL A 24 -8.65 -9.45 -20.63
CA VAL A 24 -9.64 -10.38 -21.17
C VAL A 24 -10.64 -9.57 -21.99
N ASP A 25 -10.83 -9.96 -23.24
CA ASP A 25 -11.50 -9.19 -24.28
C ASP A 25 -12.28 -10.13 -25.21
N ASN A 26 -13.42 -9.69 -25.75
CA ASN A 26 -14.23 -10.48 -26.68
C ASN A 26 -13.57 -10.68 -28.04
N ASP A 27 -12.73 -9.75 -28.50
CA ASP A 27 -12.04 -9.88 -29.79
C ASP A 27 -10.85 -10.86 -29.72
N GLN A 28 -10.25 -11.02 -28.53
CA GLN A 28 -9.14 -11.93 -28.28
C GLN A 28 -9.41 -12.84 -27.06
N PRO A 29 -10.47 -13.67 -27.11
CA PRO A 29 -11.09 -14.31 -25.95
C PRO A 29 -10.22 -15.35 -25.24
N GLY A 30 -9.09 -15.75 -25.82
CA GLY A 30 -8.16 -16.75 -25.28
C GLY A 30 -6.76 -16.23 -24.93
N ARG A 31 -6.49 -14.92 -25.09
CA ARG A 31 -5.12 -14.37 -24.99
C ARG A 31 -4.59 -14.40 -23.55
N ASP A 32 -5.21 -13.64 -22.65
CA ASP A 32 -4.79 -13.53 -21.25
C ASP A 32 -5.79 -14.19 -20.27
N GLY A 33 -6.76 -14.93 -20.79
CA GLY A 33 -7.86 -15.50 -20.01
C GLY A 33 -8.92 -16.15 -20.88
N SER A 34 -10.15 -16.24 -20.36
CA SER A 34 -11.33 -16.70 -21.09
C SER A 34 -12.46 -15.68 -21.00
N TYR A 35 -13.03 -15.33 -22.15
CA TYR A 35 -14.29 -14.60 -22.29
C TYR A 35 -15.45 -15.56 -22.58
N ILE A 36 -16.54 -15.46 -21.84
CA ILE A 36 -17.70 -16.38 -21.95
C ILE A 36 -19.01 -15.58 -21.88
N GLU A 37 -19.95 -15.89 -22.77
CA GLU A 37 -21.32 -15.34 -22.74
C GLU A 37 -22.34 -16.42 -22.39
N ASP A 38 -23.12 -16.19 -21.33
CA ASP A 38 -24.23 -17.03 -20.90
C ASP A 38 -25.55 -16.32 -21.21
N ASN A 39 -26.33 -16.88 -22.14
CA ASN A 39 -27.55 -16.25 -22.67
C ASN A 39 -28.80 -16.99 -22.18
N VAL A 40 -29.79 -16.24 -21.66
CA VAL A 40 -31.13 -16.80 -21.41
C VAL A 40 -31.90 -16.94 -22.72
N SER A 41 -32.85 -17.87 -22.77
CA SER A 41 -33.64 -18.12 -23.99
C SER A 41 -34.34 -16.83 -24.48
N GLY A 42 -34.15 -16.48 -25.75
CA GLY A 42 -34.74 -15.28 -26.36
C GLY A 42 -33.99 -13.97 -26.12
N SER A 43 -32.85 -13.98 -25.41
CA SER A 43 -32.01 -12.79 -25.20
C SER A 43 -30.53 -13.15 -25.32
N SER A 44 -29.83 -12.56 -26.28
CA SER A 44 -28.41 -12.84 -26.55
C SER A 44 -27.60 -11.57 -26.71
N TRP A 45 -26.34 -11.60 -26.25
CA TRP A 45 -25.37 -10.55 -26.52
C TRP A 45 -25.08 -10.44 -28.03
N GLN A 46 -25.11 -9.22 -28.56
CA GLN A 46 -24.91 -8.91 -29.97
C GLN A 46 -23.70 -8.00 -30.16
N THR A 47 -22.99 -8.15 -31.28
CA THR A 47 -21.93 -7.20 -31.64
C THR A 47 -22.55 -5.87 -32.07
N ASP A 48 -22.11 -4.77 -31.46
CA ASP A 48 -22.47 -3.41 -31.87
C ASP A 48 -21.51 -2.90 -32.96
N ASN A 49 -21.97 -1.94 -33.78
CA ASN A 49 -21.14 -1.33 -34.83
C ASN A 49 -20.16 -0.27 -34.29
N SER A 50 -20.31 0.13 -33.03
CA SER A 50 -19.42 1.07 -32.36
C SER A 50 -18.07 0.43 -32.04
N ARG A 51 -17.03 1.26 -31.87
CA ARG A 51 -15.66 0.81 -31.62
C ARG A 51 -15.43 0.49 -30.15
N GLY A 52 -14.73 -0.62 -29.90
CA GLY A 52 -14.32 -1.09 -28.58
C GLY A 52 -12.81 -1.18 -28.45
N PHE A 53 -12.35 -1.61 -27.28
CA PHE A 53 -10.95 -1.89 -27.03
C PHE A 53 -10.55 -3.22 -27.70
N SER A 54 -9.36 -3.27 -28.30
CA SER A 54 -8.68 -4.55 -28.48
C SER A 54 -7.20 -4.46 -28.15
N MET A 55 -6.66 -5.55 -27.61
CA MET A 55 -5.26 -5.63 -27.18
C MET A 55 -4.32 -5.55 -28.40
N PRO A 56 -3.37 -4.60 -28.47
CA PRO A 56 -2.43 -4.53 -29.58
C PRO A 56 -1.67 -5.86 -29.81
N LEU A 57 -1.51 -6.24 -31.08
CA LEU A 57 -0.71 -7.42 -31.47
C LEU A 57 0.80 -7.15 -31.44
N THR A 58 1.19 -5.87 -31.49
CA THR A 58 2.58 -5.40 -31.45
C THR A 58 2.75 -4.37 -30.34
N THR A 59 3.97 -3.88 -30.17
CA THR A 59 4.26 -2.69 -29.36
C THR A 59 3.35 -1.53 -29.81
N LEU A 60 2.83 -0.78 -28.83
CA LEU A 60 1.98 0.38 -29.07
C LEU A 60 2.85 1.49 -29.67
N ASN A 61 2.50 1.95 -30.87
CA ASN A 61 3.11 3.12 -31.50
C ASN A 61 2.02 4.15 -31.82
N ASP A 62 2.40 5.35 -32.25
CA ASP A 62 1.46 6.46 -32.50
C ASP A 62 0.35 6.13 -33.51
N GLY A 63 0.52 5.14 -34.39
CA GLY A 63 -0.48 4.72 -35.36
C GLY A 63 -1.53 3.74 -34.84
N ILE A 64 -1.42 3.31 -33.58
CA ILE A 64 -2.31 2.32 -32.98
C ILE A 64 -3.14 3.01 -31.88
N GLN A 65 -4.46 2.97 -32.04
CA GLN A 65 -5.42 3.42 -31.03
C GLN A 65 -6.20 2.18 -30.53
N PRO A 66 -5.91 1.66 -29.33
CA PRO A 66 -6.51 0.40 -28.87
C PRO A 66 -8.05 0.44 -28.85
N PHE A 67 -8.64 1.56 -28.44
CA PHE A 67 -10.09 1.79 -28.36
C PHE A 67 -10.78 2.02 -29.71
N GLU A 68 -10.03 2.01 -30.82
CA GLU A 68 -10.57 2.10 -32.18
C GLU A 68 -10.43 0.76 -32.95
N SER A 69 -9.83 -0.25 -32.31
CA SER A 69 -9.44 -1.51 -32.96
C SER A 69 -10.32 -2.70 -32.63
N GLY A 70 -11.14 -2.61 -31.58
CA GLY A 70 -12.02 -3.69 -31.12
C GLY A 70 -13.49 -3.51 -31.44
N THR A 71 -14.29 -4.47 -30.98
CA THR A 71 -15.75 -4.53 -31.10
C THR A 71 -16.40 -4.64 -29.73
N LEU A 72 -17.65 -4.19 -29.62
CA LEU A 72 -18.41 -4.19 -28.37
C LEU A 72 -19.52 -5.24 -28.39
N ARG A 73 -19.96 -5.67 -27.21
CA ARG A 73 -21.09 -6.59 -27.02
C ARG A 73 -22.21 -5.88 -26.27
N THR A 74 -23.43 -5.94 -26.78
CA THR A 74 -24.59 -5.24 -26.20
C THR A 74 -25.77 -6.18 -26.01
N ILE A 75 -26.63 -5.84 -25.05
CA ILE A 75 -27.85 -6.59 -24.77
C ILE A 75 -28.91 -5.67 -24.15
N PRO A 76 -30.21 -5.85 -24.50
CA PRO A 76 -31.28 -5.16 -23.80
C PRO A 76 -31.36 -5.56 -22.34
N THR A 77 -31.80 -4.62 -21.50
CA THR A 77 -31.95 -4.86 -20.06
C THR A 77 -33.14 -5.77 -19.76
N THR A 78 -33.09 -6.44 -18.60
CA THR A 78 -34.22 -7.16 -18.01
C THR A 78 -34.43 -6.71 -16.57
N GLN A 79 -35.68 -6.77 -16.11
CA GLN A 79 -36.03 -6.56 -14.70
C GLN A 79 -36.30 -7.89 -13.96
N GLY A 80 -36.34 -9.01 -14.69
CA GLY A 80 -36.52 -10.35 -14.11
C GLY A 80 -35.24 -10.94 -13.52
N ASP A 81 -35.38 -12.06 -12.82
CA ASP A 81 -34.24 -12.76 -12.18
C ASP A 81 -33.47 -13.67 -13.14
N ASN A 82 -34.06 -13.99 -14.29
CA ASN A 82 -33.36 -14.71 -15.37
C ASN A 82 -32.54 -13.70 -16.19
N VAL A 83 -31.24 -13.66 -15.91
CA VAL A 83 -30.30 -12.68 -16.49
C VAL A 83 -29.33 -13.36 -17.44
N SER A 84 -29.03 -12.69 -18.56
CA SER A 84 -27.87 -13.01 -19.40
C SER A 84 -26.62 -12.36 -18.83
N ARG A 85 -25.46 -12.98 -19.05
CA ARG A 85 -24.20 -12.59 -18.41
C ARG A 85 -23.02 -12.73 -19.36
N VAL A 86 -22.02 -11.86 -19.18
CA VAL A 86 -20.66 -12.06 -19.69
C VAL A 86 -19.69 -12.28 -18.53
N THR A 87 -18.69 -13.12 -18.75
CA THR A 87 -17.66 -13.46 -17.76
C THR A 87 -16.27 -13.26 -18.37
N TRP A 88 -15.43 -12.50 -17.68
CA TRP A 88 -14.01 -12.32 -17.97
C TRP A 88 -13.18 -13.00 -16.89
N ALA A 89 -12.55 -14.13 -17.20
CA ALA A 89 -11.73 -14.89 -16.25
C ALA A 89 -10.24 -14.82 -16.63
N PRO A 90 -9.40 -14.05 -15.92
CA PRO A 90 -7.97 -13.91 -16.23
C PRO A 90 -7.15 -15.15 -15.85
N ARG A 91 -6.05 -15.37 -16.58
CA ARG A 91 -5.06 -16.41 -16.28
C ARG A 91 -3.97 -15.86 -15.35
N ILE A 92 -4.32 -15.54 -14.11
CA ILE A 92 -3.36 -15.03 -13.11
C ILE A 92 -2.23 -16.04 -12.89
N THR A 93 -0.98 -15.60 -13.08
CA THR A 93 0.22 -16.47 -12.97
C THR A 93 0.91 -16.37 -11.62
N SER A 94 0.73 -15.27 -10.90
CA SER A 94 1.30 -15.03 -9.57
C SER A 94 0.24 -14.46 -8.64
N PRO A 95 0.11 -14.95 -7.41
CA PRO A 95 -0.86 -14.41 -6.48
C PRO A 95 -0.47 -12.98 -6.10
N GLY A 96 -1.46 -12.13 -5.81
CA GLY A 96 -1.20 -10.76 -5.40
C GLY A 96 -2.39 -9.84 -5.60
N ASN A 97 -2.17 -8.57 -5.27
CA ASN A 97 -3.14 -7.52 -5.51
C ASN A 97 -3.06 -7.06 -6.96
N TYR A 98 -4.21 -6.99 -7.62
CA TYR A 98 -4.37 -6.50 -8.99
C TYR A 98 -5.48 -5.45 -9.02
N SER A 99 -5.20 -4.29 -9.60
CA SER A 99 -6.22 -3.31 -9.94
C SER A 99 -7.08 -3.83 -11.08
N VAL A 100 -8.39 -3.76 -10.93
CA VAL A 100 -9.38 -4.21 -11.90
C VAL A 100 -10.01 -3.00 -12.58
N TYR A 101 -9.94 -2.99 -13.90
CA TYR A 101 -10.52 -1.96 -14.75
C TYR A 101 -11.50 -2.59 -15.74
N VAL A 102 -12.62 -1.94 -15.99
CA VAL A 102 -13.59 -2.33 -17.01
C VAL A 102 -13.63 -1.29 -18.12
N SER A 103 -13.99 -1.72 -19.33
CA SER A 103 -14.26 -0.86 -20.47
C SER A 103 -15.69 -1.11 -20.98
N TYR A 104 -16.26 -0.08 -21.60
CA TYR A 104 -17.54 -0.09 -22.30
C TYR A 104 -17.64 1.16 -23.19
N ALA A 105 -18.66 1.24 -24.04
CA ALA A 105 -19.03 2.48 -24.72
C ALA A 105 -20.31 3.08 -24.13
N THR A 106 -20.41 4.40 -24.17
CA THR A 106 -21.65 5.11 -23.85
C THR A 106 -22.55 5.12 -25.08
N LEU A 107 -23.56 4.24 -25.07
CA LEU A 107 -24.49 4.05 -26.19
C LEU A 107 -25.81 4.81 -25.97
N PRO A 108 -26.62 5.03 -27.03
CA PRO A 108 -28.00 5.46 -26.86
C PRO A 108 -28.77 4.51 -25.94
N HIS A 109 -29.49 5.06 -24.96
CA HIS A 109 -30.22 4.30 -23.93
C HIS A 109 -29.33 3.43 -23.02
N ALA A 110 -28.04 3.74 -22.88
CA ALA A 110 -27.18 3.11 -21.87
C ALA A 110 -27.73 3.33 -20.45
N VAL A 111 -27.58 2.32 -19.60
CA VAL A 111 -28.08 2.37 -18.21
C VAL A 111 -27.11 3.03 -17.25
N SER A 112 -27.64 3.61 -16.18
CA SER A 112 -26.83 4.21 -15.11
C SER A 112 -26.38 3.23 -14.02
N ASP A 113 -26.86 1.98 -14.05
CA ASP A 113 -26.69 1.00 -12.97
C ASP A 113 -26.20 -0.39 -13.45
N ALA A 114 -25.33 -0.43 -14.47
CA ALA A 114 -24.80 -1.68 -15.00
C ALA A 114 -24.08 -2.50 -13.90
N HIS A 115 -24.54 -3.73 -13.66
CA HIS A 115 -24.14 -4.52 -12.50
C HIS A 115 -22.95 -5.42 -12.77
N TYR A 116 -21.78 -5.03 -12.25
CA TYR A 116 -20.55 -5.81 -12.30
C TYR A 116 -20.34 -6.55 -10.97
N THR A 117 -19.77 -7.76 -11.03
CA THR A 117 -19.30 -8.50 -9.84
C THR A 117 -17.87 -8.96 -10.07
N VAL A 118 -16.96 -8.56 -9.18
CA VAL A 118 -15.59 -9.06 -9.11
C VAL A 118 -15.56 -10.24 -8.13
N SER A 119 -15.26 -11.43 -8.62
CA SER A 119 -14.98 -12.63 -7.82
C SER A 119 -13.48 -12.74 -7.62
N HIS A 120 -13.04 -12.77 -6.36
CA HIS A 120 -11.62 -12.73 -5.98
C HIS A 120 -11.38 -13.53 -4.70
N ALA A 121 -10.44 -14.48 -4.72
CA ALA A 121 -10.04 -15.34 -3.60
C ALA A 121 -11.19 -15.79 -2.65
N GLY A 122 -12.28 -16.30 -3.24
CA GLY A 122 -13.45 -16.81 -2.52
C GLY A 122 -14.47 -15.76 -2.05
N GLN A 123 -14.28 -14.48 -2.39
CA GLN A 123 -15.18 -13.36 -2.12
C GLN A 123 -15.81 -12.81 -3.40
N LYS A 124 -16.89 -12.05 -3.23
CA LYS A 124 -17.55 -11.30 -4.30
C LYS A 124 -17.77 -9.86 -3.88
N THR A 125 -17.38 -8.93 -4.74
CA THR A 125 -17.62 -7.49 -4.58
C THR A 125 -18.40 -6.97 -5.77
N GLU A 126 -19.49 -6.26 -5.49
CA GLU A 126 -20.45 -5.81 -6.51
C GLU A 126 -20.32 -4.31 -6.76
N PHE A 127 -20.49 -3.91 -8.01
CA PHE A 127 -20.43 -2.53 -8.48
C PHE A 127 -21.62 -2.22 -9.38
N HIS A 128 -22.18 -1.03 -9.24
CA HIS A 128 -23.12 -0.47 -10.21
C HIS A 128 -22.41 0.67 -10.94
N VAL A 129 -22.19 0.49 -12.23
CA VAL A 129 -21.42 1.41 -13.07
C VAL A 129 -22.37 2.18 -13.98
N ASN A 130 -22.24 3.51 -13.99
CA ASN A 130 -23.02 4.35 -14.87
C ASN A 130 -22.41 4.38 -16.27
N GLN A 131 -23.01 3.64 -17.21
CA GLN A 131 -22.53 3.55 -18.60
C GLN A 131 -22.95 4.75 -19.46
N GLN A 132 -23.69 5.72 -18.91
CA GLN A 132 -24.04 6.98 -19.58
C GLN A 132 -22.88 7.99 -19.64
N MET A 133 -21.76 7.67 -18.99
CA MET A 133 -20.54 8.45 -18.94
C MET A 133 -19.30 7.55 -18.90
N GLY A 134 -18.12 8.08 -19.18
CA GLY A 134 -16.86 7.35 -19.05
C GLY A 134 -16.66 6.21 -20.06
N GLY A 135 -17.40 6.18 -21.17
CA GLY A 135 -17.20 5.21 -22.24
C GLY A 135 -15.92 5.47 -23.05
N GLY A 136 -15.34 4.42 -23.63
CA GLY A 136 -14.12 4.49 -24.47
C GLY A 136 -12.84 4.67 -23.68
N THR A 137 -12.81 4.29 -22.40
CA THR A 137 -11.63 4.36 -21.54
C THR A 137 -11.64 3.25 -20.46
N TRP A 138 -10.59 3.20 -19.64
CA TRP A 138 -10.50 2.26 -18.52
C TRP A 138 -11.13 2.84 -17.25
N VAL A 139 -12.19 2.19 -16.75
CA VAL A 139 -12.88 2.56 -15.49
C VAL A 139 -12.42 1.64 -14.36
N TYR A 140 -11.78 2.22 -13.34
CA TYR A 140 -11.28 1.49 -12.17
C TYR A 140 -12.42 1.07 -11.23
N LEU A 141 -12.49 -0.22 -10.88
CA LEU A 141 -13.44 -0.74 -9.89
C LEU A 141 -12.82 -0.87 -8.49
N GLY A 142 -11.55 -1.23 -8.41
CA GLY A 142 -10.89 -1.55 -7.14
C GLY A 142 -9.63 -2.36 -7.35
N THR A 143 -8.94 -2.63 -6.24
CA THR A 143 -7.78 -3.52 -6.20
C THR A 143 -8.11 -4.71 -5.31
N PHE A 144 -7.93 -5.91 -5.83
CA PHE A 144 -8.36 -7.15 -5.18
C PHE A 144 -7.25 -8.18 -5.19
N TYR A 145 -7.26 -9.07 -4.20
CA TYR A 145 -6.31 -10.16 -4.12
C TYR A 145 -6.78 -11.34 -4.98
N PHE A 146 -5.96 -11.73 -5.95
CA PHE A 146 -6.20 -12.92 -6.76
C PHE A 146 -5.13 -13.97 -6.47
N GLU A 147 -5.56 -15.22 -6.40
CA GLU A 147 -4.66 -16.38 -6.32
C GLU A 147 -4.07 -16.72 -7.70
N ALA A 148 -2.91 -17.36 -7.75
CA ALA A 148 -2.39 -17.90 -9.01
C ALA A 148 -3.22 -19.10 -9.49
N GLY A 149 -3.42 -19.19 -10.80
CA GLY A 149 -4.31 -20.17 -11.40
C GLY A 149 -5.77 -19.95 -11.02
N ASN A 150 -6.56 -21.02 -11.00
CA ASN A 150 -7.92 -21.05 -10.45
C ASN A 150 -8.93 -20.05 -11.07
N SER A 151 -9.12 -20.10 -12.40
CA SER A 151 -10.08 -19.25 -13.13
C SER A 151 -11.52 -19.35 -12.62
N ALA A 152 -11.89 -20.45 -11.96
CA ALA A 152 -13.24 -20.65 -11.41
C ALA A 152 -13.57 -19.72 -10.23
N GLN A 153 -12.57 -19.11 -9.58
CA GLN A 153 -12.77 -18.16 -8.48
C GLN A 153 -12.30 -16.74 -8.80
N ASN A 154 -11.54 -16.58 -9.89
CA ASN A 154 -10.95 -15.33 -10.34
C ASN A 154 -11.66 -14.88 -11.62
N TYR A 155 -12.65 -14.01 -11.51
CA TYR A 155 -13.36 -13.50 -12.69
C TYR A 155 -14.13 -12.21 -12.40
N VAL A 156 -14.44 -11.46 -13.46
CA VAL A 156 -15.41 -10.37 -13.43
C VAL A 156 -16.62 -10.79 -14.25
N THR A 157 -17.82 -10.45 -13.78
CA THR A 157 -19.06 -10.65 -14.54
C THR A 157 -19.82 -9.35 -14.70
N LEU A 158 -20.54 -9.23 -15.81
CA LEU A 158 -21.55 -8.20 -16.05
C LEU A 158 -22.84 -8.90 -16.47
N ASN A 159 -23.97 -8.49 -15.90
CA ASN A 159 -25.29 -9.01 -16.26
C ASN A 159 -26.22 -7.90 -16.77
N ASN A 160 -27.30 -8.29 -17.45
CA ASN A 160 -28.24 -7.34 -18.06
C ASN A 160 -29.40 -6.92 -17.14
N LYS A 161 -29.33 -7.18 -15.83
CA LYS A 161 -30.33 -6.71 -14.87
C LYS A 161 -30.13 -5.21 -14.62
N SER A 162 -31.20 -4.44 -14.78
CA SER A 162 -31.20 -3.00 -14.52
C SER A 162 -32.58 -2.55 -14.06
N LYS A 163 -32.64 -1.46 -13.30
CA LYS A 163 -33.91 -0.79 -12.99
C LYS A 163 -34.45 -0.01 -14.20
N GLU A 164 -33.60 0.27 -15.18
CA GLU A 164 -33.89 1.06 -16.37
C GLU A 164 -34.20 0.16 -17.58
N HIS A 165 -35.08 0.65 -18.47
CA HIS A 165 -35.24 0.08 -19.80
C HIS A 165 -34.19 0.69 -20.72
N GLY A 166 -33.26 -0.14 -21.20
CA GLY A 166 -32.12 0.34 -21.97
C GLY A 166 -31.22 -0.78 -22.44
N VAL A 167 -29.94 -0.44 -22.59
CA VAL A 167 -28.90 -1.38 -23.04
C VAL A 167 -27.75 -1.43 -22.04
N VAL A 168 -27.19 -2.63 -21.90
CA VAL A 168 -25.91 -2.86 -21.21
C VAL A 168 -24.84 -3.14 -22.26
N CYS A 169 -23.68 -2.50 -22.13
CA CYS A 169 -22.52 -2.64 -22.99
C CYS A 169 -21.38 -3.38 -22.28
N ALA A 170 -20.74 -4.31 -22.97
CA ALA A 170 -19.57 -5.06 -22.55
C ALA A 170 -18.44 -4.89 -23.59
N ASP A 171 -17.20 -4.86 -23.12
CA ASP A 171 -15.98 -4.74 -23.93
C ASP A 171 -14.88 -5.60 -23.28
N ALA A 172 -13.84 -4.99 -22.72
CA ALA A 172 -12.73 -5.67 -22.08
C ALA A 172 -12.63 -5.42 -20.56
N VAL A 173 -11.95 -6.34 -19.86
CA VAL A 173 -11.55 -6.19 -18.45
C VAL A 173 -10.05 -6.38 -18.31
N ARG A 174 -9.41 -5.47 -17.59
CA ARG A 174 -7.97 -5.46 -17.32
C ARG A 174 -7.69 -5.69 -15.84
N PHE A 175 -6.72 -6.58 -15.57
CA PHE A 175 -6.23 -6.92 -14.24
C PHE A 175 -4.75 -6.58 -14.15
N GLY A 176 -4.36 -5.66 -13.26
CA GLY A 176 -2.97 -5.25 -13.05
C GLY A 176 -2.50 -4.07 -13.92
N GLY A 177 -1.43 -3.42 -13.48
CA GLY A 177 -0.81 -2.27 -14.16
C GLY A 177 0.09 -2.66 -15.33
N GLY A 178 0.87 -3.72 -15.17
CA GLY A 178 1.74 -4.24 -16.23
C GLY A 178 3.03 -3.47 -16.45
N MET A 179 3.81 -3.96 -17.42
CA MET A 179 5.00 -3.30 -17.94
C MET A 179 4.65 -2.44 -19.16
N SER A 180 5.53 -1.47 -19.44
CA SER A 180 5.50 -0.65 -20.65
C SER A 180 5.38 -1.47 -21.92
N ILE A 181 4.42 -1.11 -22.77
CA ILE A 181 4.28 -1.64 -24.13
C ILE A 181 4.39 -0.57 -25.20
N THR A 182 4.64 0.69 -24.85
CA THR A 182 4.68 1.80 -25.83
C THR A 182 6.09 2.02 -26.34
N GLU A 183 6.24 2.08 -27.67
CA GLU A 183 7.51 2.40 -28.32
C GLU A 183 7.95 3.79 -27.88
N ARG A 184 9.20 3.88 -27.42
CA ARG A 184 9.82 5.17 -27.11
C ARG A 184 10.77 5.51 -28.24
N ASN A 185 10.67 6.74 -28.72
CA ASN A 185 11.78 7.29 -29.46
C ASN A 185 12.89 7.61 -28.43
N LEU A 186 13.92 6.78 -28.34
CA LEU A 186 15.03 7.06 -27.43
C LEU A 186 15.94 8.10 -28.09
N PRO A 187 16.40 9.13 -27.34
CA PRO A 187 17.32 10.10 -27.89
C PRO A 187 18.64 9.43 -28.25
N GLN A 188 18.99 9.44 -29.52
CA GLN A 188 20.36 9.33 -29.98
C GLN A 188 21.03 10.69 -29.81
N VAL A 189 22.09 10.72 -29.01
CA VAL A 189 22.89 11.93 -28.79
C VAL A 189 24.00 11.98 -29.81
N SER A 190 24.00 13.01 -30.64
CA SER A 190 25.15 13.41 -31.46
C SER A 190 25.66 14.77 -30.98
N PHE A 191 26.83 15.18 -31.46
CA PHE A 191 27.42 16.48 -31.14
C PHE A 191 27.57 17.27 -32.44
N SER A 192 27.17 18.55 -32.45
CA SER A 192 27.57 19.49 -33.50
C SER A 192 29.04 19.83 -33.38
N THR A 193 29.59 20.49 -34.41
CA THR A 193 30.98 20.94 -34.48
C THR A 193 31.38 21.90 -33.35
N ASP A 194 30.43 22.56 -32.69
CA ASP A 194 30.64 23.43 -31.52
C ASP A 194 30.44 22.72 -30.17
N SER A 195 30.34 21.38 -30.16
CA SER A 195 30.07 20.54 -28.99
C SER A 195 28.66 20.66 -28.39
N THR A 196 27.72 21.31 -29.08
CA THR A 196 26.31 21.29 -28.67
C THR A 196 25.74 19.87 -28.83
N ARG A 197 25.03 19.38 -27.80
CA ARG A 197 24.34 18.08 -27.86
C ARG A 197 23.12 18.19 -28.76
N ILE A 198 23.12 17.42 -29.84
CA ILE A 198 21.97 17.21 -30.72
C ILE A 198 21.28 15.92 -30.28
N TYR A 199 19.97 15.99 -30.07
CA TYR A 199 19.14 14.83 -29.73
C TYR A 199 18.30 14.45 -30.95
N THR A 200 18.47 13.24 -31.47
CA THR A 200 17.62 12.67 -32.54
C THR A 200 16.79 11.53 -31.96
N TYR A 201 15.53 11.41 -32.36
CA TYR A 201 14.54 10.53 -31.71
C TYR A 201 14.03 9.46 -32.70
N PRO A 202 14.83 8.44 -33.07
CA PRO A 202 14.37 7.34 -33.91
C PRO A 202 13.44 6.38 -33.15
N LYS A 203 12.55 5.66 -33.87
CA LYS A 203 11.69 4.60 -33.32
C LYS A 203 12.53 3.58 -32.54
N GLY A 204 12.11 3.25 -31.32
CA GLY A 204 12.92 2.50 -30.36
C GLY A 204 12.14 1.55 -29.45
N PRO A 205 12.85 0.84 -28.54
CA PRO A 205 12.27 -0.12 -27.61
C PRO A 205 11.35 0.53 -26.57
N THR A 206 10.58 -0.27 -25.84
CA THR A 206 9.79 0.21 -24.69
C THR A 206 10.70 0.69 -23.55
N SER A 207 10.15 1.40 -22.56
CA SER A 207 10.93 1.85 -21.39
C SER A 207 11.46 0.68 -20.54
N ARG A 208 10.84 -0.51 -20.66
CA ARG A 208 11.05 -1.68 -19.79
C ARG A 208 10.77 -1.41 -18.31
N LEU A 209 10.04 -0.34 -18.00
CA LEU A 209 9.60 0.00 -16.66
C LEU A 209 8.13 -0.39 -16.46
N PRO A 210 7.69 -0.56 -15.20
CA PRO A 210 6.27 -0.68 -14.88
C PRO A 210 5.49 0.54 -15.41
N ARG A 211 4.26 0.35 -15.89
CA ARG A 211 3.45 1.43 -16.47
C ARG A 211 3.21 2.60 -15.51
N GLN A 212 3.15 2.32 -14.22
CA GLN A 212 3.03 3.35 -13.18
C GLN A 212 4.15 4.40 -13.25
N LEU A 213 5.33 4.03 -13.74
CA LEU A 213 6.47 4.93 -13.89
C LEU A 213 6.50 5.65 -15.25
N GLU A 214 5.62 5.30 -16.19
CA GLU A 214 5.55 5.95 -17.49
C GLU A 214 4.82 7.29 -17.42
N GLY A 215 5.17 8.20 -18.32
CA GLY A 215 4.47 9.48 -18.46
C GLY A 215 2.99 9.29 -18.84
N ALA A 216 2.16 10.23 -18.40
CA ALA A 216 0.74 10.34 -18.69
C ALA A 216 0.43 10.28 -20.19
N ARG A 217 1.34 10.70 -21.08
CA ARG A 217 1.14 10.59 -22.54
C ARG A 217 0.88 9.16 -22.99
N TYR A 218 1.62 8.21 -22.42
CA TYR A 218 1.54 6.80 -22.76
C TYR A 218 0.27 6.16 -22.17
N HIS A 219 -0.09 6.57 -20.95
CA HIS A 219 -1.32 6.14 -20.32
C HIS A 219 -2.56 6.68 -21.05
N ALA A 220 -2.51 7.92 -21.54
CA ALA A 220 -3.60 8.56 -22.27
C ALA A 220 -3.90 7.83 -23.59
N GLN A 221 -2.87 7.52 -24.39
CA GLN A 221 -3.03 6.69 -25.59
C GLN A 221 -3.60 5.31 -25.25
N TRP A 222 -3.03 4.66 -24.22
CA TRP A 222 -3.51 3.36 -23.75
C TRP A 222 -4.97 3.37 -23.28
N SER A 223 -5.47 4.54 -22.86
CA SER A 223 -6.81 4.73 -22.30
C SER A 223 -7.77 5.43 -23.28
N GLY A 224 -7.47 5.39 -24.58
CA GLY A 224 -8.39 5.80 -25.64
C GLY A 224 -8.43 7.30 -25.93
N LEU A 225 -7.51 8.10 -25.39
CA LEU A 225 -7.49 9.53 -25.69
C LEU A 225 -7.09 9.76 -27.16
N PRO A 226 -7.78 10.63 -27.91
CA PRO A 226 -7.42 10.95 -29.29
C PRO A 226 -5.97 11.49 -29.43
N ASP A 227 -5.32 11.15 -30.55
CA ASP A 227 -3.95 11.55 -30.89
C ASP A 227 -3.73 13.07 -30.84
N SER A 228 -4.70 13.83 -31.32
CA SER A 228 -4.69 15.31 -31.28
C SER A 228 -4.57 15.89 -29.86
N LEU A 229 -4.89 15.13 -28.81
CA LEU A 229 -4.84 15.58 -27.42
C LEU A 229 -3.60 15.11 -26.67
N TYR A 230 -3.16 13.85 -26.86
CA TYR A 230 -1.93 13.37 -26.19
C TYR A 230 -0.65 13.66 -26.96
N ARG A 231 -0.73 14.03 -28.25
CA ARG A 231 0.38 14.45 -29.10
C ARG A 231 0.16 15.84 -29.70
N SER A 232 -0.41 16.74 -28.91
CA SER A 232 -0.71 18.12 -29.31
C SER A 232 0.51 18.94 -29.76
N ASN A 233 1.74 18.45 -29.53
CA ASN A 233 2.98 18.99 -30.07
C ASN A 233 3.87 17.87 -30.68
N PRO A 234 3.58 17.40 -31.91
CA PRO A 234 4.28 16.26 -32.54
C PRO A 234 5.80 16.42 -32.69
N GLU A 235 6.29 17.66 -32.73
CA GLU A 235 7.71 17.99 -32.84
C GLU A 235 8.38 18.20 -31.46
N GLY A 236 7.63 18.02 -30.37
CA GLY A 236 8.08 18.21 -28.99
C GLY A 236 8.76 16.99 -28.35
N SER A 237 9.13 17.14 -27.08
CA SER A 237 9.67 16.05 -26.25
C SER A 237 8.57 15.41 -25.39
N ASP A 238 8.75 14.13 -25.04
CA ASP A 238 7.92 13.36 -24.09
C ASP A 238 7.52 14.16 -22.84
N TYR A 239 8.43 15.00 -22.34
CA TYR A 239 8.24 15.79 -21.13
C TYR A 239 7.14 16.84 -21.28
N ASN A 240 7.12 17.55 -22.42
CA ASN A 240 6.10 18.57 -22.66
C ASN A 240 4.72 17.95 -22.86
N ASP A 241 4.66 16.81 -23.55
CA ASP A 241 3.41 16.06 -23.73
C ASP A 241 2.89 15.50 -22.40
N ASP A 242 3.78 14.97 -21.54
CA ASP A 242 3.42 14.44 -20.21
C ASP A 242 2.72 15.47 -19.32
N ILE A 243 3.18 16.73 -19.32
CA ILE A 243 2.58 17.79 -18.50
C ILE A 243 1.22 18.23 -19.08
N ARG A 244 1.14 18.40 -20.41
CA ARG A 244 -0.06 18.93 -21.08
C ARG A 244 -1.19 17.93 -21.17
N VAL A 245 -0.88 16.65 -21.37
CA VAL A 245 -1.91 15.62 -21.55
C VAL A 245 -2.74 15.39 -20.29
N ARG A 246 -2.19 15.58 -19.10
CA ARG A 246 -2.91 15.39 -17.82
C ARG A 246 -4.20 16.22 -17.75
N PRO A 247 -4.16 17.57 -17.89
CA PRO A 247 -5.37 18.38 -17.89
C PRO A 247 -6.21 18.21 -19.16
N LEU A 248 -5.63 17.86 -20.31
CA LEU A 248 -6.40 17.60 -21.54
C LEU A 248 -7.23 16.32 -21.42
N MET A 249 -6.68 15.27 -20.82
CA MET A 249 -7.38 14.04 -20.51
C MET A 249 -8.53 14.31 -19.53
N LEU A 250 -8.30 15.10 -18.48
CA LEU A 250 -9.38 15.56 -17.60
C LEU A 250 -10.47 16.28 -18.37
N ASN A 251 -10.12 17.24 -19.23
CA ASN A 251 -11.11 18.03 -19.97
C ASN A 251 -11.91 17.17 -20.97
N TYR A 252 -11.28 16.18 -21.60
CA TYR A 252 -11.95 15.22 -22.48
C TYR A 252 -12.91 14.32 -21.70
N LEU A 253 -12.48 13.75 -20.57
CA LEU A 253 -13.36 12.92 -19.76
C LEU A 253 -14.52 13.73 -19.15
N ASN A 254 -14.26 14.99 -18.78
CA ASN A 254 -15.25 15.90 -18.19
C ASN A 254 -16.19 16.57 -19.20
N GLY A 255 -15.84 16.60 -20.48
CA GLY A 255 -16.62 17.29 -21.51
C GLY A 255 -18.06 16.79 -21.55
N GLY A 256 -19.01 17.73 -21.50
CA GLY A 256 -20.45 17.48 -21.57
C GLY A 256 -21.06 17.19 -20.21
N SER A 257 -20.28 17.23 -19.13
CA SER A 257 -20.76 17.18 -17.76
C SER A 257 -21.26 18.57 -17.31
N ILE A 258 -21.84 18.62 -16.10
CA ILE A 258 -22.24 19.86 -15.44
C ILE A 258 -21.06 20.83 -15.14
N TYR A 259 -19.82 20.33 -15.09
CA TYR A 259 -18.64 21.14 -14.83
C TYR A 259 -17.92 21.59 -16.10
N ASN A 260 -18.24 21.00 -17.25
CA ASN A 260 -17.71 21.37 -18.56
C ASN A 260 -18.75 21.22 -19.68
N PRO A 261 -19.88 21.96 -19.63
CA PRO A 261 -21.10 21.68 -20.41
C PRO A 261 -20.95 21.87 -21.93
N ASP A 262 -20.20 22.88 -22.36
CA ASP A 262 -20.08 23.26 -23.78
C ASP A 262 -18.91 22.56 -24.51
N THR A 263 -18.40 21.45 -23.97
CA THR A 263 -17.28 20.69 -24.53
C THR A 263 -17.73 19.26 -24.82
N LEU A 264 -17.37 18.69 -25.98
CA LEU A 264 -17.62 17.26 -26.24
C LEU A 264 -16.68 16.39 -25.39
N GLY A 265 -17.20 15.29 -24.85
CA GLY A 265 -16.41 14.41 -23.99
C GLY A 265 -17.20 13.26 -23.37
N ALA A 266 -16.58 12.60 -22.40
CA ALA A 266 -17.12 11.41 -21.74
C ALA A 266 -18.09 11.72 -20.58
N LYS A 267 -18.46 12.99 -20.35
CA LYS A 267 -19.47 13.45 -19.37
C LYS A 267 -19.21 13.07 -17.91
N VAL A 268 -17.98 12.73 -17.53
CA VAL A 268 -17.62 12.39 -16.14
C VAL A 268 -17.49 13.67 -15.31
N PRO A 269 -18.32 13.91 -14.28
CA PRO A 269 -18.39 15.21 -13.60
C PRO A 269 -17.23 15.41 -12.60
N PHE A 270 -16.03 15.72 -13.09
CA PHE A 270 -14.91 16.08 -12.22
C PHE A 270 -15.10 17.48 -11.62
N GLU A 271 -14.94 17.59 -10.31
CA GLU A 271 -15.16 18.82 -9.54
C GLU A 271 -13.90 19.70 -9.42
N LEU A 272 -12.71 19.09 -9.34
CA LEU A 272 -11.44 19.79 -9.20
C LEU A 272 -10.27 18.96 -9.74
N SER A 273 -9.11 19.60 -9.89
CA SER A 273 -7.83 18.97 -10.26
C SER A 273 -6.75 19.31 -9.23
N PHE A 274 -6.00 18.32 -8.78
CA PHE A 274 -4.93 18.52 -7.80
C PHE A 274 -3.63 17.89 -8.30
N ALA A 275 -2.61 18.73 -8.51
CA ALA A 275 -1.29 18.30 -8.92
C ALA A 275 -0.34 18.31 -7.70
N LEU A 276 0.08 17.12 -7.25
CA LEU A 276 1.07 16.98 -6.19
C LEU A 276 2.47 16.91 -6.78
N HIS A 277 3.33 17.85 -6.40
CA HIS A 277 4.71 17.97 -6.86
C HIS A 277 5.69 18.13 -5.67
N THR A 278 6.97 18.09 -5.99
CA THR A 278 8.05 18.53 -5.11
C THR A 278 8.97 19.47 -5.86
N ASP A 279 9.40 20.53 -5.19
CA ASP A 279 10.16 21.63 -5.80
C ASP A 279 11.67 21.31 -5.85
N ALA A 280 12.39 22.05 -6.68
CA ALA A 280 13.85 22.06 -6.68
C ALA A 280 14.36 23.27 -5.89
N GLY A 281 15.15 23.02 -4.85
CA GLY A 281 15.73 24.05 -4.01
C GLY A 281 16.41 23.47 -2.77
N TYR A 282 17.35 24.21 -2.18
CA TYR A 282 18.09 23.75 -1.01
C TYR A 282 18.51 24.92 -0.11
N LEU A 283 18.73 24.63 1.17
CA LEU A 283 19.31 25.58 2.12
C LEU A 283 20.60 25.05 2.72
N ARG A 284 21.69 25.81 2.58
CA ARG A 284 23.00 25.45 3.13
C ARG A 284 23.05 25.42 4.66
N ASN A 285 22.10 26.10 5.32
CA ASN A 285 22.01 26.15 6.77
C ASN A 285 21.27 24.94 7.38
N GLY A 286 20.82 23.97 6.55
CA GLY A 286 20.09 22.80 7.02
C GLY A 286 18.65 23.06 7.45
N GLY A 287 18.08 24.23 7.14
CA GLY A 287 16.67 24.54 7.43
C GLY A 287 15.67 23.78 6.55
N ILE A 288 14.40 23.81 6.96
CA ILE A 288 13.27 23.35 6.15
C ILE A 288 13.05 24.33 4.99
N TYR A 289 12.92 23.80 3.78
CA TYR A 289 12.55 24.58 2.60
C TYR A 289 11.05 24.85 2.62
N GLY A 290 10.25 23.78 2.78
CA GLY A 290 8.82 23.85 3.03
C GLY A 290 7.95 23.86 1.77
N SER A 291 6.66 24.15 1.95
CA SER A 291 5.64 23.96 0.91
C SER A 291 5.25 25.27 0.22
N LEU A 292 4.90 25.21 -1.08
CA LEU A 292 4.32 26.34 -1.82
C LEU A 292 3.09 25.93 -2.64
N GLY A 293 2.27 26.90 -3.02
CA GLY A 293 1.08 26.70 -3.86
C GLY A 293 1.16 27.47 -5.17
N ILE A 294 0.67 26.88 -6.26
CA ILE A 294 0.56 27.56 -7.55
C ILE A 294 -0.86 27.41 -8.10
N ILE A 295 -1.40 28.50 -8.61
CA ILE A 295 -2.65 28.56 -9.36
C ILE A 295 -2.42 29.30 -10.68
N THR A 296 -3.41 29.25 -11.57
CA THR A 296 -3.47 30.15 -12.73
C THR A 296 -4.85 30.80 -12.82
N SER A 297 -4.91 32.12 -12.64
CA SER A 297 -6.19 32.87 -12.64
C SER A 297 -6.77 33.14 -14.03
N LYS A 298 -5.98 32.89 -15.09
CA LYS A 298 -6.37 33.09 -16.49
C LYS A 298 -6.22 31.79 -17.28
N GLY A 299 -7.23 31.46 -18.08
CA GLY A 299 -7.20 30.33 -19.01
C GLY A 299 -6.23 30.55 -20.17
N ASP A 300 -6.12 29.55 -21.05
CA ASP A 300 -5.18 29.54 -22.17
C ASP A 300 -5.43 30.70 -23.17
N LYS A 301 -6.68 31.16 -23.30
CA LYS A 301 -7.05 32.31 -24.14
C LYS A 301 -7.38 33.56 -23.32
N GLY A 302 -6.97 33.58 -22.04
CA GLY A 302 -7.20 34.70 -21.13
C GLY A 302 -8.56 34.67 -20.42
N GLU A 303 -9.29 33.55 -20.45
CA GLU A 303 -10.59 33.41 -19.80
C GLU A 303 -10.47 33.54 -18.27
N LEU A 304 -11.41 34.26 -17.64
CA LEU A 304 -11.46 34.45 -16.19
C LEU A 304 -12.43 33.50 -15.48
N GLU A 305 -13.18 32.72 -16.25
CA GLU A 305 -14.17 31.75 -15.79
C GLU A 305 -13.87 30.38 -16.41
N PHE A 306 -14.27 29.33 -15.71
CA PHE A 306 -14.36 27.98 -16.25
C PHE A 306 -15.61 27.86 -17.15
N ARG A 307 -15.72 26.77 -17.89
CA ARG A 307 -16.88 26.48 -18.76
C ARG A 307 -18.20 26.36 -17.99
N SER A 308 -18.15 26.08 -16.69
CA SER A 308 -19.31 26.10 -15.79
C SER A 308 -19.79 27.50 -15.41
N GLY A 309 -19.07 28.57 -15.78
CA GLY A 309 -19.30 29.94 -15.32
C GLY A 309 -18.66 30.26 -13.95
N LEU A 310 -18.06 29.28 -13.28
CA LEU A 310 -17.33 29.52 -12.04
C LEU A 310 -16.07 30.34 -12.31
N SER A 311 -15.82 31.38 -11.51
CA SER A 311 -14.58 32.15 -11.61
C SER A 311 -13.35 31.28 -11.39
N ARG A 312 -12.31 31.44 -12.23
CA ARG A 312 -11.01 30.75 -12.04
C ARG A 312 -10.35 31.11 -10.72
N ARG A 313 -10.73 32.24 -10.10
CA ARG A 313 -10.28 32.62 -8.76
C ARG A 313 -10.69 31.62 -7.67
N ALA A 314 -11.67 30.75 -7.92
CA ALA A 314 -12.01 29.65 -7.01
C ALA A 314 -10.80 28.75 -6.69
N SER A 315 -9.81 28.68 -7.60
CA SER A 315 -8.56 27.95 -7.38
C SER A 315 -7.70 28.53 -6.24
N TYR A 316 -7.77 29.84 -5.98
CA TYR A 316 -7.05 30.45 -4.85
C TYR A 316 -7.55 29.90 -3.51
N GLY A 317 -8.86 29.80 -3.34
CA GLY A 317 -9.44 29.26 -2.11
C GLY A 317 -9.03 27.81 -1.86
N LEU A 318 -9.00 26.98 -2.92
CA LEU A 318 -8.48 25.62 -2.84
C LEU A 318 -7.00 25.61 -2.41
N ALA A 319 -6.17 26.38 -3.10
CA ALA A 319 -4.73 26.38 -2.87
C ALA A 319 -4.33 26.95 -1.51
N GLU A 320 -5.00 28.01 -1.05
CA GLU A 320 -4.79 28.58 0.29
C GLU A 320 -5.17 27.58 1.38
N GLN A 321 -6.36 26.97 1.30
CA GLN A 321 -6.82 25.99 2.29
C GLN A 321 -5.86 24.79 2.38
N VAL A 322 -5.44 24.25 1.23
CA VAL A 322 -4.50 23.11 1.20
C VAL A 322 -3.14 23.52 1.75
N LEU A 323 -2.55 24.61 1.27
CA LEU A 323 -1.22 25.04 1.69
C LEU A 323 -1.16 25.30 3.19
N THR A 324 -2.12 26.06 3.74
CA THR A 324 -2.19 26.37 5.16
C THR A 324 -2.48 25.13 6.02
N SER A 325 -3.36 24.23 5.58
CA SER A 325 -3.62 22.99 6.32
C SER A 325 -2.39 22.10 6.38
N VAL A 326 -1.69 21.93 5.26
CA VAL A 326 -0.47 21.11 5.18
C VAL A 326 0.62 21.66 6.08
N THR A 327 0.93 22.95 5.98
CA THR A 327 2.02 23.56 6.76
C THR A 327 1.69 23.59 8.25
N SER A 328 0.43 23.87 8.62
CA SER A 328 -0.02 23.88 10.01
C SER A 328 0.00 22.48 10.65
N ASP A 329 -0.58 21.48 9.99
CA ASP A 329 -0.63 20.11 10.54
C ASP A 329 0.79 19.52 10.67
N LEU A 330 1.63 19.70 9.65
CA LEU A 330 3.01 19.21 9.68
C LEU A 330 3.82 19.86 10.81
N SER A 331 3.65 21.18 10.99
CA SER A 331 4.34 21.90 12.06
C SER A 331 3.91 21.42 13.45
N GLN A 332 2.61 21.21 13.65
CA GLN A 332 2.05 20.77 14.93
C GLN A 332 2.41 19.32 15.26
N VAL A 333 2.34 18.40 14.30
CA VAL A 333 2.59 16.97 14.56
C VAL A 333 4.07 16.68 14.81
N PHE A 334 4.96 17.34 14.07
CA PHE A 334 6.40 17.07 14.14
C PHE A 334 7.17 18.08 15.00
N ASP A 335 6.47 18.98 15.69
CA ASP A 335 7.04 20.03 16.55
C ASP A 335 8.19 20.79 15.87
N LEU A 336 7.90 21.31 14.67
CA LEU A 336 8.86 22.01 13.83
C LEU A 336 8.19 23.17 13.08
N ASP A 337 8.97 24.10 12.53
CA ASP A 337 8.47 25.13 11.62
C ASP A 337 8.47 24.59 10.18
N TRP A 338 7.36 23.97 9.76
CA TRP A 338 7.20 23.53 8.38
C TRP A 338 6.83 24.73 7.53
N ARG A 339 7.86 25.39 7.01
CA ARG A 339 7.74 26.70 6.36
C ARG A 339 6.65 26.71 5.28
N GLN A 340 5.69 27.60 5.46
CA GLN A 340 4.83 28.04 4.37
C GLN A 340 5.58 29.05 3.49
N ARG A 341 5.75 28.72 2.22
CA ARG A 341 6.29 29.63 1.19
C ARG A 341 5.14 30.30 0.43
N ASP A 342 5.40 30.73 -0.80
CA ASP A 342 4.47 31.56 -1.56
C ASP A 342 3.23 30.80 -2.06
N LEU A 343 2.11 31.52 -2.19
CA LEU A 343 0.98 31.14 -3.02
C LEU A 343 0.98 32.03 -4.26
N THR A 344 1.32 31.48 -5.43
CA THR A 344 1.62 32.26 -6.62
C THR A 344 0.61 32.05 -7.75
N ASP A 345 0.29 33.13 -8.48
CA ASP A 345 -0.41 33.05 -9.76
C ASP A 345 0.62 33.00 -10.90
N LYS A 346 0.81 31.81 -11.47
CA LYS A 346 1.80 31.57 -12.51
C LYS A 346 1.23 30.69 -13.61
N ASN A 347 1.83 30.84 -14.79
CA ASN A 347 1.37 30.20 -16.01
C ASN A 347 1.87 28.74 -16.15
N TYR A 348 1.27 27.81 -15.40
CA TYR A 348 1.57 26.38 -15.48
C TYR A 348 0.46 25.62 -16.20
N GLY A 349 0.82 24.68 -17.08
CA GLY A 349 -0.15 23.92 -17.88
C GLY A 349 -1.17 23.15 -17.02
N GLU A 350 -0.70 22.56 -15.92
CA GLU A 350 -1.52 21.75 -15.00
C GLU A 350 -2.59 22.55 -14.25
N THR A 351 -2.47 23.89 -14.17
CA THR A 351 -3.46 24.78 -13.53
C THR A 351 -4.13 25.75 -14.50
N ARG A 352 -3.53 25.99 -15.66
CA ARG A 352 -4.11 26.83 -16.73
C ARG A 352 -5.15 26.08 -17.56
N LEU A 353 -4.86 24.85 -17.93
CA LEU A 353 -5.66 24.08 -18.88
C LEU A 353 -6.92 23.43 -18.29
N PRO A 354 -6.96 22.95 -17.02
CA PRO A 354 -8.18 22.37 -16.47
C PRO A 354 -9.38 23.33 -16.57
N GLN A 355 -10.55 22.77 -16.89
CA GLN A 355 -11.84 23.46 -16.88
C GLN A 355 -12.55 23.38 -15.52
N VAL A 356 -11.81 23.11 -14.45
CA VAL A 356 -12.27 22.98 -13.06
C VAL A 356 -11.25 23.66 -12.14
N PRO A 357 -11.63 24.07 -10.91
CA PRO A 357 -10.68 24.55 -9.91
C PRO A 357 -9.45 23.64 -9.79
N SER A 358 -8.27 24.26 -9.81
CA SER A 358 -7.02 23.49 -9.89
C SER A 358 -5.86 24.16 -9.19
N MET A 359 -4.99 23.36 -8.57
CA MET A 359 -3.75 23.83 -7.96
C MET A 359 -2.59 22.86 -8.19
N ILE A 360 -1.37 23.39 -8.14
CA ILE A 360 -0.17 22.62 -7.83
C ILE A 360 0.18 22.86 -6.36
N LEU A 361 0.40 21.77 -5.61
CA LEU A 361 1.09 21.80 -4.33
C LEU A 361 2.52 21.32 -4.55
N GLU A 362 3.48 22.21 -4.34
CA GLU A 362 4.87 21.81 -4.15
C GLU A 362 5.05 21.46 -2.67
N LEU A 363 4.99 20.18 -2.32
CA LEU A 363 4.91 19.75 -0.92
C LEU A 363 6.20 20.05 -0.15
N LEU A 364 7.34 19.86 -0.79
CA LEU A 364 8.68 19.95 -0.20
C LEU A 364 9.72 20.15 -1.29
N ALA A 365 10.97 20.46 -0.95
CA ALA A 365 12.06 20.51 -1.93
C ALA A 365 12.91 19.24 -1.96
N HIS A 366 12.94 18.54 -3.10
CA HIS A 366 13.63 17.25 -3.22
C HIS A 366 15.17 17.36 -3.34
N GLN A 367 15.69 18.57 -3.56
CA GLN A 367 17.13 18.86 -3.45
C GLN A 367 17.55 19.23 -2.01
N ASN A 368 16.60 19.53 -1.12
CA ASN A 368 16.90 19.91 0.26
C ASN A 368 16.99 18.66 1.14
N PHE A 369 18.18 18.34 1.64
CA PHE A 369 18.39 17.18 2.50
C PHE A 369 17.45 17.17 3.71
N THR A 370 17.21 18.33 4.33
CA THR A 370 16.34 18.45 5.52
C THR A 370 14.90 18.09 5.22
N ASP A 371 14.35 18.51 4.09
CA ASP A 371 13.01 18.12 3.65
C ASP A 371 12.95 16.62 3.37
N MET A 372 13.99 16.07 2.73
CA MET A 372 14.06 14.65 2.39
C MET A 372 14.14 13.72 3.61
N LYS A 373 14.59 14.22 4.78
CA LYS A 373 14.49 13.49 6.07
C LYS A 373 13.05 13.07 6.37
N TYR A 374 12.09 13.91 5.99
CA TYR A 374 10.66 13.69 6.16
C TYR A 374 10.02 13.03 4.94
N ALA A 375 10.42 13.43 3.73
CA ALA A 375 9.86 12.92 2.47
C ALA A 375 9.92 11.38 2.36
N HIS A 376 10.95 10.75 2.93
CA HIS A 376 11.10 9.30 2.91
C HIS A 376 10.30 8.58 4.00
N ASP A 377 9.84 9.27 5.05
CA ASP A 377 9.19 8.64 6.20
C ASP A 377 7.68 8.46 5.99
N PRO A 378 7.13 7.23 6.14
CA PRO A 378 5.69 7.00 5.96
C PRO A 378 4.80 7.78 6.93
N ASN A 379 5.27 8.13 8.13
CA ASN A 379 4.48 8.89 9.10
C ASN A 379 4.26 10.32 8.62
N PHE A 380 5.28 10.96 8.05
CA PHE A 380 5.16 12.26 7.41
C PHE A 380 4.18 12.21 6.24
N LYS A 381 4.30 11.20 5.37
CA LYS A 381 3.38 11.02 4.23
C LYS A 381 1.94 10.87 4.68
N PHE A 382 1.69 10.15 5.78
CA PHE A 382 0.35 10.01 6.35
C PHE A 382 -0.22 11.36 6.79
N VAL A 383 0.54 12.15 7.56
CA VAL A 383 0.11 13.47 8.06
C VAL A 383 -0.12 14.43 6.90
N ALA A 384 0.82 14.54 5.96
CA ALA A 384 0.68 15.38 4.77
C ALA A 384 -0.56 14.99 3.95
N SER A 385 -0.75 13.68 3.70
CA SER A 385 -1.92 13.19 2.95
C SER A 385 -3.23 13.48 3.69
N ARG A 386 -3.25 13.37 5.02
CA ARG A 386 -4.42 13.68 5.85
C ARG A 386 -4.75 15.17 5.78
N ALA A 387 -3.75 16.05 5.88
CA ALA A 387 -3.94 17.49 5.77
C ALA A 387 -4.50 17.90 4.39
N ILE A 388 -3.93 17.35 3.30
CA ILE A 388 -4.42 17.55 1.93
C ILE A 388 -5.88 17.11 1.81
N TYR A 389 -6.20 15.90 2.28
CA TYR A 389 -7.57 15.36 2.26
C TYR A 389 -8.55 16.27 3.04
N LYS A 390 -8.22 16.66 4.27
CA LYS A 390 -9.06 17.54 5.09
C LYS A 390 -9.37 18.84 4.36
N ALA A 391 -8.36 19.47 3.76
CA ALA A 391 -8.51 20.72 3.03
C ALA A 391 -9.37 20.55 1.76
N MET A 392 -9.13 19.51 0.96
CA MET A 392 -9.92 19.24 -0.24
C MET A 392 -11.38 18.98 0.08
N LEU A 393 -11.67 18.18 1.11
CA LEU A 393 -13.04 17.90 1.53
C LEU A 393 -13.76 19.18 2.01
N ARG A 394 -13.08 20.02 2.80
CA ARG A 394 -13.63 21.30 3.26
C ARG A 394 -13.90 22.26 2.10
N TYR A 395 -12.98 22.35 1.14
CA TYR A 395 -13.15 23.17 -0.05
C TYR A 395 -14.37 22.71 -0.86
N VAL A 396 -14.46 21.41 -1.19
CA VAL A 396 -15.58 20.86 -1.95
C VAL A 396 -16.91 21.10 -1.22
N ALA A 397 -16.98 20.77 0.06
CA ALA A 397 -18.18 20.99 0.85
C ALA A 397 -18.62 22.47 0.86
N GLN A 398 -17.67 23.40 1.02
CA GLN A 398 -17.93 24.83 0.94
C GLN A 398 -18.48 25.26 -0.43
N MET A 399 -17.92 24.73 -1.53
CA MET A 399 -18.41 25.00 -2.89
C MET A 399 -19.83 24.49 -3.13
N HIS A 400 -20.28 23.50 -2.35
CA HIS A 400 -21.65 23.00 -2.33
C HIS A 400 -22.54 23.61 -1.22
N GLY A 401 -22.08 24.66 -0.53
CA GLY A 401 -22.83 25.33 0.53
C GLY A 401 -23.02 24.50 1.80
N GLN A 402 -22.17 23.49 2.01
CA GLN A 402 -22.19 22.62 3.19
C GLN A 402 -21.21 23.12 4.26
N ASN A 403 -21.74 23.51 5.42
CA ASN A 403 -20.93 24.08 6.51
C ASN A 403 -20.52 23.03 7.57
N ASN A 404 -21.19 21.87 7.61
CA ASN A 404 -20.95 20.83 8.60
C ASN A 404 -20.13 19.69 7.97
N VAL A 405 -18.81 19.81 8.00
CA VAL A 405 -17.90 18.83 7.39
C VAL A 405 -17.35 17.90 8.46
N VAL A 406 -17.61 16.60 8.30
CA VAL A 406 -17.08 15.53 9.16
C VAL A 406 -15.87 14.90 8.47
N ILE A 407 -14.77 14.77 9.20
CA ILE A 407 -13.55 14.11 8.72
C ILE A 407 -13.56 12.63 9.12
N GLN A 408 -13.04 11.73 8.29
CA GLN A 408 -12.94 10.30 8.61
C GLN A 408 -12.08 10.07 9.88
N PRO A 409 -12.39 9.04 10.70
CA PRO A 409 -11.62 8.73 11.90
C PRO A 409 -10.18 8.27 11.62
N LEU A 410 -9.36 8.25 12.67
CA LEU A 410 -8.07 7.55 12.66
C LEU A 410 -8.25 6.04 12.88
N PRO A 411 -7.29 5.19 12.46
CA PRO A 411 -7.32 3.75 12.71
C PRO A 411 -7.48 3.43 14.18
N VAL A 412 -8.19 2.35 14.50
CA VAL A 412 -8.30 1.88 15.89
C VAL A 412 -6.94 1.46 16.44
N ASN A 413 -6.78 1.48 17.76
CA ASN A 413 -5.60 0.99 18.45
C ASN A 413 -5.95 -0.12 19.44
N SER A 414 -4.93 -0.72 20.07
CA SER A 414 -5.12 -1.77 21.10
C SER A 414 -5.98 -2.94 20.63
N PHE A 415 -5.80 -3.38 19.38
CA PHE A 415 -6.59 -4.46 18.81
C PHE A 415 -6.17 -5.82 19.40
N SER A 416 -7.14 -6.67 19.70
CA SER A 416 -6.96 -8.01 20.26
C SER A 416 -7.95 -8.99 19.66
N ALA A 417 -7.49 -10.20 19.38
CA ALA A 417 -8.30 -11.32 18.93
C ALA A 417 -7.99 -12.55 19.81
N SER A 418 -8.86 -12.82 20.78
CA SER A 418 -8.65 -13.86 21.80
C SER A 418 -9.72 -14.93 21.77
N LEU A 419 -9.31 -16.20 21.79
CA LEU A 419 -10.25 -17.30 21.87
C LEU A 419 -10.99 -17.30 23.22
N VAL A 420 -12.29 -17.54 23.17
CA VAL A 420 -13.09 -17.71 24.38
C VAL A 420 -12.84 -19.12 24.92
N LYS A 421 -12.42 -19.22 26.20
CA LYS A 421 -12.04 -20.49 26.82
C LYS A 421 -13.20 -21.49 26.78
N GLY A 422 -12.94 -22.70 26.27
CA GLY A 422 -13.93 -23.79 26.20
C GLY A 422 -15.02 -23.59 25.15
N LYS A 423 -14.89 -22.60 24.25
CA LYS A 423 -15.88 -22.31 23.20
C LYS A 423 -15.23 -22.14 21.83
N ASN A 424 -16.01 -22.39 20.78
CA ASN A 424 -15.62 -22.10 19.40
C ASN A 424 -15.99 -20.66 19.04
N GLU A 425 -15.48 -19.71 19.83
CA GLU A 425 -15.76 -18.29 19.70
C GLU A 425 -14.46 -17.51 19.83
N VAL A 426 -14.35 -16.40 19.10
CA VAL A 426 -13.29 -15.40 19.25
C VAL A 426 -13.89 -14.11 19.77
N LYS A 427 -13.27 -13.53 20.81
CA LYS A 427 -13.55 -12.18 21.28
C LYS A 427 -12.55 -11.22 20.66
N LEU A 428 -13.09 -10.27 19.90
CA LEU A 428 -12.38 -9.12 19.35
C LEU A 428 -12.58 -7.91 20.26
N SER A 429 -11.56 -7.09 20.45
CA SER A 429 -11.66 -5.81 21.16
C SER A 429 -10.63 -4.81 20.66
N TRP A 430 -10.98 -3.52 20.67
CA TRP A 430 -10.14 -2.41 20.24
C TRP A 430 -10.50 -1.12 20.98
N SER A 431 -9.73 -0.07 20.77
CA SER A 431 -9.98 1.27 21.29
C SER A 431 -10.03 2.30 20.17
N PRO A 432 -10.89 3.34 20.27
CA PRO A 432 -10.84 4.47 19.36
C PRO A 432 -9.51 5.22 19.48
N THR A 433 -9.08 5.83 18.37
CA THR A 433 -7.93 6.74 18.36
C THR A 433 -8.42 8.17 18.23
N LYS A 434 -8.07 9.02 19.19
CA LYS A 434 -8.38 10.44 19.15
C LYS A 434 -7.50 11.15 18.13
N ASP A 435 -8.10 11.93 17.25
CA ASP A 435 -7.37 12.90 16.43
C ASP A 435 -7.25 14.22 17.21
N SER A 436 -6.03 14.63 17.55
CA SER A 436 -5.77 15.86 18.29
C SER A 436 -5.99 17.12 17.45
N LEU A 437 -5.92 17.01 16.12
CA LEU A 437 -6.06 18.12 15.19
C LEU A 437 -7.45 18.21 14.55
N GLU A 438 -8.33 17.24 14.81
CA GLU A 438 -9.63 17.17 14.15
C GLU A 438 -10.70 16.52 15.04
N PHE A 439 -11.43 17.34 15.80
CA PHE A 439 -12.47 16.85 16.70
C PHE A 439 -13.62 16.13 15.99
N SER A 440 -13.96 16.53 14.75
CA SER A 440 -15.02 15.89 13.97
C SER A 440 -14.69 14.45 13.56
N ALA A 441 -13.42 14.04 13.63
CA ALA A 441 -12.96 12.68 13.32
C ALA A 441 -13.28 11.64 14.39
N THR A 442 -14.26 11.91 15.27
CA THR A 442 -14.71 10.98 16.29
C THR A 442 -15.49 9.83 15.64
N PRO A 443 -15.16 8.55 15.94
CA PRO A 443 -15.89 7.42 15.40
C PRO A 443 -17.28 7.29 16.01
N THR A 444 -18.26 6.93 15.18
CA THR A 444 -19.63 6.60 15.59
C THR A 444 -19.94 5.11 15.46
N ASP A 445 -19.18 4.39 14.63
CA ASP A 445 -19.29 2.95 14.44
C ASP A 445 -17.93 2.33 14.05
N TYR A 446 -17.89 1.02 13.91
CA TYR A 446 -16.74 0.26 13.44
C TYR A 446 -17.16 -0.82 12.46
N ILE A 447 -16.24 -1.24 11.59
CA ILE A 447 -16.42 -2.37 10.68
C ILE A 447 -15.37 -3.43 10.98
N VAL A 448 -15.82 -4.65 11.29
CA VAL A 448 -14.97 -5.83 11.45
C VAL A 448 -14.93 -6.60 10.13
N TYR A 449 -13.76 -6.72 9.54
CA TYR A 449 -13.51 -7.55 8.37
C TYR A 449 -12.96 -8.90 8.82
N THR A 450 -13.46 -9.98 8.22
CA THR A 450 -13.04 -11.35 8.52
C THR A 450 -12.65 -12.08 7.24
N ARG A 451 -11.58 -12.87 7.31
CA ARG A 451 -11.25 -13.88 6.30
C ARG A 451 -10.80 -15.19 6.94
N GLU A 452 -10.93 -16.26 6.20
CA GLU A 452 -10.18 -17.50 6.46
C GLU A 452 -8.81 -17.35 5.78
N ALA A 453 -7.76 -17.95 6.34
CA ALA A 453 -6.44 -17.95 5.72
C ALA A 453 -6.51 -18.51 4.27
N GLY A 454 -5.86 -17.82 3.32
CA GLY A 454 -5.90 -18.16 1.89
C GLY A 454 -7.14 -17.68 1.13
N LYS A 455 -7.96 -16.80 1.73
CA LYS A 455 -9.08 -16.11 1.07
C LYS A 455 -8.91 -14.59 1.20
N ASP A 456 -9.69 -13.80 0.47
CA ASP A 456 -9.77 -12.35 0.74
C ASP A 456 -10.76 -12.03 1.88
N PHE A 457 -10.66 -10.83 2.44
CA PHE A 457 -11.59 -10.27 3.41
C PHE A 457 -13.00 -10.15 2.84
N ASN A 458 -13.99 -10.50 3.66
CA ASN A 458 -15.39 -10.25 3.36
C ASN A 458 -15.70 -8.75 3.26
N ASN A 459 -16.96 -8.40 2.95
CA ASN A 459 -17.40 -7.00 2.85
C ASN A 459 -17.60 -6.30 4.21
N GLY A 460 -17.18 -6.91 5.32
CA GLY A 460 -17.22 -6.33 6.66
C GLY A 460 -18.58 -6.47 7.38
N GLN A 461 -18.53 -6.40 8.71
CA GLN A 461 -19.70 -6.37 9.61
C GLN A 461 -19.64 -5.14 10.50
N ARG A 462 -20.70 -4.32 10.51
CA ARG A 462 -20.83 -3.18 11.44
C ARG A 462 -21.01 -3.64 12.88
N THR A 463 -20.49 -2.86 13.83
CA THR A 463 -20.54 -3.20 15.26
C THR A 463 -21.55 -2.38 16.06
N HIS A 464 -22.23 -1.45 15.41
CA HIS A 464 -23.22 -0.55 16.01
C HIS A 464 -22.64 0.23 17.20
N GLY A 465 -21.44 0.78 17.01
CA GLY A 465 -20.73 1.61 18.00
C GLY A 465 -20.00 0.80 19.09
N GLN A 466 -20.09 -0.53 19.08
CA GLN A 466 -19.38 -1.37 20.05
C GLN A 466 -17.89 -1.47 19.72
N THR A 467 -17.04 -1.43 20.74
CA THR A 467 -15.58 -1.60 20.64
C THR A 467 -15.11 -3.04 20.95
N SER A 468 -16.06 -3.97 21.06
CA SER A 468 -15.79 -5.39 21.22
C SER A 468 -16.90 -6.19 20.57
N LEU A 469 -16.54 -7.32 19.95
CA LEU A 469 -17.45 -8.23 19.28
C LEU A 469 -17.02 -9.67 19.57
N THR A 470 -17.99 -10.56 19.80
CA THR A 470 -17.70 -12.00 19.89
C THR A 470 -18.30 -12.70 18.67
N LEU A 471 -17.48 -13.43 17.94
CA LEU A 471 -17.86 -14.10 16.70
C LEU A 471 -17.74 -15.62 16.85
N PRO A 472 -18.68 -16.41 16.29
CA PRO A 472 -18.51 -17.84 16.17
C PRO A 472 -17.39 -18.14 15.17
N ILE A 473 -16.64 -19.21 15.43
CA ILE A 473 -15.58 -19.70 14.54
C ILE A 473 -15.64 -21.22 14.43
N GLU A 474 -15.11 -21.78 13.35
CA GLU A 474 -14.94 -23.23 13.23
C GLU A 474 -13.64 -23.71 13.87
N SER A 475 -13.67 -24.91 14.44
CA SER A 475 -12.45 -25.58 14.90
C SER A 475 -11.61 -26.07 13.73
N ALA A 476 -10.30 -26.15 13.92
CA ALA A 476 -9.29 -26.51 12.94
C ALA A 476 -9.21 -25.53 11.74
N ARG A 477 -9.65 -24.29 11.93
CA ARG A 477 -9.56 -23.20 10.94
C ARG A 477 -8.75 -22.04 11.50
N GLN A 478 -8.05 -21.37 10.60
CA GLN A 478 -7.39 -20.09 10.86
C GLN A 478 -8.26 -18.96 10.33
N TYR A 479 -8.51 -17.97 11.18
CA TYR A 479 -9.23 -16.76 10.83
C TYR A 479 -8.37 -15.53 11.07
N GLU A 480 -8.56 -14.54 10.23
CA GLU A 480 -7.88 -13.25 10.31
C GLU A 480 -8.89 -12.12 10.33
N PHE A 481 -8.55 -11.08 11.10
CA PHE A 481 -9.41 -9.95 11.38
C PHE A 481 -8.66 -8.64 11.23
N ARG A 482 -9.38 -7.62 10.76
CA ARG A 482 -8.98 -6.22 10.86
C ARG A 482 -10.21 -5.37 11.16
N VAL A 483 -10.00 -4.23 11.80
CA VAL A 483 -11.07 -3.31 12.19
C VAL A 483 -10.81 -1.92 11.64
N THR A 484 -11.85 -1.29 11.12
CA THR A 484 -11.82 0.13 10.74
C THR A 484 -12.83 0.91 11.57
N ALA A 485 -12.53 2.17 11.82
CA ALA A 485 -13.42 3.13 12.45
C ALA A 485 -14.24 3.87 11.38
N LEU A 486 -15.49 4.17 11.68
CA LEU A 486 -16.45 4.78 10.77
C LEU A 486 -17.13 5.99 11.41
N ASN A 487 -17.32 7.04 10.62
CA ASN A 487 -18.29 8.10 10.89
C ASN A 487 -18.87 8.61 9.56
N ASP A 488 -19.68 9.68 9.60
CA ASP A 488 -20.29 10.26 8.41
C ASP A 488 -19.27 10.85 7.42
N GLY A 489 -18.04 11.09 7.85
CA GLY A 489 -16.92 11.55 7.01
C GLY A 489 -16.17 10.44 6.30
N GLY A 490 -16.50 9.18 6.57
CA GLY A 490 -15.92 8.00 5.93
C GLY A 490 -15.25 7.01 6.87
N GLU A 491 -14.44 6.15 6.28
CA GLU A 491 -13.81 5.01 6.94
C GLU A 491 -12.31 5.23 7.17
N SER A 492 -11.79 4.82 8.33
CA SER A 492 -10.36 4.93 8.63
C SER A 492 -9.51 3.95 7.80
N PHE A 493 -8.18 4.11 7.88
CA PHE A 493 -7.29 2.99 7.52
C PHE A 493 -7.52 1.82 8.49
N PRO A 494 -7.24 0.57 8.08
CA PRO A 494 -7.45 -0.59 8.94
C PRO A 494 -6.46 -0.63 10.11
N SER A 495 -6.85 -1.34 11.17
CA SER A 495 -5.91 -1.86 12.16
C SER A 495 -4.88 -2.79 11.50
N GLU A 496 -3.86 -3.17 12.28
CA GLU A 496 -3.07 -4.38 11.97
C GLU A 496 -3.97 -5.60 11.81
N THR A 497 -3.50 -6.60 11.05
CA THR A 497 -4.22 -7.86 10.87
C THR A 497 -3.84 -8.82 12.00
N LEU A 498 -4.84 -9.24 12.76
CA LEU A 498 -4.67 -10.26 13.80
C LEU A 498 -5.22 -11.60 13.33
N SER A 499 -4.60 -12.68 13.80
CA SER A 499 -4.91 -14.04 13.38
C SER A 499 -5.14 -14.95 14.58
N ILE A 500 -6.06 -15.89 14.44
CA ILE A 500 -6.34 -16.92 15.44
C ILE A 500 -6.35 -18.31 14.79
N TYR A 501 -6.15 -19.33 15.60
CA TYR A 501 -6.38 -20.72 15.22
C TYR A 501 -7.04 -21.47 16.38
N CYS A 502 -8.25 -21.97 16.17
CA CYS A 502 -8.96 -22.73 17.19
C CYS A 502 -8.72 -24.23 16.98
N SER A 503 -7.93 -24.87 17.84
CA SER A 503 -7.65 -26.32 17.72
C SER A 503 -8.91 -27.17 17.99
N LYS A 504 -8.94 -28.41 17.50
CA LYS A 504 -10.07 -29.34 17.75
C LYS A 504 -10.31 -29.64 19.24
N GLY A 505 -9.27 -29.54 20.08
CA GLY A 505 -9.35 -29.81 21.51
C GLY A 505 -9.72 -28.59 22.36
N HIS A 506 -9.74 -27.39 21.78
CA HIS A 506 -9.97 -26.12 22.50
C HIS A 506 -11.26 -26.11 23.32
N ARG A 507 -12.37 -26.57 22.71
CA ARG A 507 -13.68 -26.65 23.37
C ARG A 507 -13.69 -27.56 24.61
N LYS A 508 -12.81 -28.57 24.64
CA LYS A 508 -12.68 -29.50 25.77
C LYS A 508 -11.82 -28.93 26.90
N GLY A 509 -11.17 -27.79 26.70
CA GLY A 509 -10.25 -27.18 27.67
C GLY A 509 -8.91 -27.89 27.82
N ASN A 510 -8.59 -28.83 26.91
CA ASN A 510 -7.46 -29.77 27.05
C ASN A 510 -6.27 -29.43 26.15
N THR A 511 -6.20 -28.21 25.61
CA THR A 511 -5.14 -27.82 24.66
C THR A 511 -4.38 -26.61 25.16
N PRO A 512 -3.05 -26.59 25.04
CA PRO A 512 -2.27 -25.39 25.28
C PRO A 512 -2.70 -24.28 24.31
N GLU A 513 -2.73 -23.05 24.82
CA GLU A 513 -3.03 -21.86 24.03
C GLU A 513 -1.79 -20.96 24.00
N VAL A 514 -1.48 -20.44 22.82
CA VAL A 514 -0.35 -19.55 22.56
C VAL A 514 -0.89 -18.16 22.29
N LEU A 515 -0.22 -17.15 22.83
CA LEU A 515 -0.48 -15.75 22.50
C LEU A 515 0.60 -15.23 21.56
N VAL A 516 0.22 -14.83 20.34
CA VAL A 516 1.10 -14.09 19.43
C VAL A 516 0.92 -12.59 19.64
N VAL A 517 1.96 -11.90 20.05
CA VAL A 517 1.99 -10.44 20.24
C VAL A 517 2.73 -9.82 19.07
N ASN A 518 2.04 -8.94 18.34
CA ASN A 518 2.67 -8.13 17.29
C ASN A 518 3.43 -6.96 17.92
N GLY A 519 4.74 -7.12 18.05
CA GLY A 519 5.67 -6.06 18.46
C GLY A 519 6.28 -5.30 17.29
N PHE A 520 5.94 -5.62 16.03
CA PHE A 520 6.52 -4.99 14.85
C PHE A 520 5.53 -4.07 14.13
N TYR A 521 5.63 -2.78 14.45
CA TYR A 521 4.83 -1.72 13.87
C TYR A 521 5.67 -0.54 13.35
N ARG A 522 7.00 -0.66 13.41
CA ARG A 522 7.92 0.34 12.85
C ARG A 522 7.65 0.65 11.39
N LEU A 523 7.46 1.95 11.12
CA LEU A 523 7.52 2.59 9.82
C LEU A 523 8.57 3.69 9.86
N SER A 524 9.51 3.71 8.93
CA SER A 524 10.63 4.67 8.97
C SER A 524 11.18 5.01 7.59
N GLY A 525 11.77 6.21 7.49
CA GLY A 525 12.72 6.53 6.42
C GLY A 525 14.06 5.77 6.54
N PRO A 526 14.97 5.94 5.57
CA PRO A 526 16.30 5.34 5.57
C PRO A 526 17.24 5.96 6.61
N ALA A 527 18.33 5.24 6.90
CA ALA A 527 19.42 5.74 7.73
C ALA A 527 20.04 7.01 7.15
N ARG A 528 20.49 7.90 8.03
CA ARG A 528 20.96 9.25 7.68
C ARG A 528 22.45 9.39 8.01
N VAL A 529 23.19 9.99 7.10
CA VAL A 529 24.53 10.53 7.32
C VAL A 529 24.38 12.04 7.45
N GLU A 530 24.75 12.59 8.61
CA GLU A 530 24.66 14.03 8.89
C GLU A 530 25.83 14.43 9.79
N SER A 531 26.93 14.84 9.15
CA SER A 531 28.14 15.40 9.78
C SER A 531 28.46 16.78 9.19
N ASP A 532 29.56 17.39 9.66
CA ASP A 532 30.01 18.69 9.17
C ASP A 532 30.36 18.69 7.68
N ASP A 533 30.86 17.56 7.17
CA ASP A 533 31.34 17.39 5.80
C ASP A 533 30.46 16.48 4.92
N SER A 534 29.58 15.67 5.54
CA SER A 534 28.81 14.64 4.84
C SER A 534 27.31 14.73 5.13
N LEU A 535 26.49 14.65 4.08
CA LEU A 535 25.03 14.60 4.14
C LEU A 535 24.49 13.50 3.21
N GLY A 536 23.47 12.77 3.63
CA GLY A 536 22.80 11.82 2.75
C GLY A 536 22.07 10.69 3.43
N PHE A 537 21.67 9.70 2.62
CA PHE A 537 20.98 8.51 3.07
C PHE A 537 21.81 7.26 2.79
N ASP A 538 22.10 6.49 3.83
CA ASP A 538 22.82 5.23 3.71
C ASP A 538 21.81 4.07 3.61
N LEU A 539 21.45 3.74 2.37
CA LEU A 539 20.53 2.63 2.10
C LEU A 539 21.15 1.26 2.42
N SER A 540 22.46 1.15 2.64
CA SER A 540 23.09 -0.12 3.06
C SER A 540 22.89 -0.36 4.56
N GLU A 541 22.94 0.70 5.37
CA GLU A 541 22.69 0.66 6.81
C GLU A 541 21.22 0.36 7.16
N ASP A 542 20.30 1.18 6.63
CA ASP A 542 18.85 0.97 6.70
C ASP A 542 18.20 1.64 5.50
N ILE A 543 17.50 0.87 4.68
CA ILE A 543 16.69 1.42 3.60
C ILE A 543 15.37 2.01 4.12
N GLY A 544 15.06 1.79 5.40
CA GLY A 544 13.81 2.15 6.04
C GLY A 544 12.79 1.00 6.04
N VAL A 545 11.58 1.33 6.46
CA VAL A 545 10.43 0.41 6.48
C VAL A 545 9.21 1.16 5.95
N PRO A 546 8.85 1.00 4.66
CA PRO A 546 7.66 1.65 4.12
C PRO A 546 6.37 1.01 4.67
N TYR A 547 5.25 1.73 4.55
CA TYR A 547 3.92 1.14 4.72
C TYR A 547 3.56 0.38 3.45
N ASP A 548 3.32 -0.93 3.57
CA ASP A 548 3.06 -1.88 2.48
C ASP A 548 4.23 -2.04 1.48
N TYR A 549 4.56 -1.01 0.70
CA TYR A 549 5.69 -1.00 -0.23
C TYR A 549 6.15 0.41 -0.60
N THR A 550 7.30 0.51 -1.28
CA THR A 550 7.78 1.74 -1.93
C THR A 550 8.38 1.47 -3.30
N THR A 551 8.28 2.46 -4.19
CA THR A 551 8.95 2.52 -5.50
C THR A 551 9.88 3.74 -5.60
N ALA A 552 10.11 4.45 -4.49
CA ALA A 552 10.72 5.78 -4.45
C ALA A 552 12.25 5.81 -4.61
N PHE A 553 12.93 4.66 -4.69
CA PHE A 553 14.39 4.60 -4.72
C PHE A 553 14.91 4.28 -6.11
N THR A 554 15.96 4.99 -6.53
CA THR A 554 16.72 4.69 -7.74
C THR A 554 17.91 3.78 -7.44
N GLY A 555 18.61 3.99 -6.32
CA GLY A 555 19.77 3.20 -5.90
C GLY A 555 20.50 3.85 -4.72
N LYS A 556 21.67 3.32 -4.36
CA LYS A 556 22.51 3.81 -3.26
C LYS A 556 23.14 5.17 -3.58
N GLN A 557 23.10 6.09 -2.62
CA GLN A 557 23.87 7.32 -2.70
C GLN A 557 25.38 7.03 -2.66
N THR A 558 26.15 7.65 -3.55
CA THR A 558 27.61 7.51 -3.63
C THR A 558 28.35 8.81 -3.33
N ASN A 559 27.69 9.97 -3.50
CA ASN A 559 28.28 11.26 -3.15
C ASN A 559 27.56 11.86 -1.94
N PHE A 560 28.28 11.93 -0.82
CA PHE A 560 27.79 12.49 0.45
C PHE A 560 28.37 13.88 0.74
N GLU A 561 29.22 14.44 -0.12
CA GLU A 561 29.91 15.70 0.18
C GLU A 561 28.91 16.84 0.38
N ARG A 562 28.85 17.41 1.60
CA ARG A 562 28.00 18.58 1.89
C ARG A 562 28.32 19.76 0.98
N SER A 563 29.59 19.92 0.59
CA SER A 563 30.03 20.98 -0.33
C SER A 563 29.49 20.83 -1.77
N ALA A 564 29.01 19.63 -2.12
CA ALA A 564 28.42 19.32 -3.42
C ALA A 564 26.92 19.69 -3.53
N MET A 565 26.33 20.22 -2.46
CA MET A 565 24.94 20.67 -2.45
C MET A 565 24.68 21.76 -3.51
N GLY A 566 23.66 21.53 -4.35
CA GLY A 566 23.27 22.42 -5.43
C GLY A 566 24.06 22.28 -6.73
N ARG A 567 25.00 21.33 -6.81
CA ARG A 567 25.64 20.96 -8.09
C ARG A 567 24.73 20.02 -8.86
N ASP A 568 24.94 19.93 -10.18
CA ASP A 568 24.28 18.95 -11.05
C ASP A 568 25.25 17.84 -11.50
N GLY A 569 24.68 16.70 -11.89
CA GLY A 569 25.43 15.57 -12.45
C GLY A 569 26.15 14.70 -11.42
N ILE A 570 27.17 13.96 -11.86
CA ILE A 570 27.87 12.93 -11.05
C ILE A 570 28.54 13.49 -9.78
N ASN A 571 28.86 14.78 -9.77
CA ASN A 571 29.51 15.45 -8.66
C ASN A 571 28.52 16.15 -7.70
N SER A 572 27.22 15.87 -7.82
CA SER A 572 26.17 16.45 -6.97
C SER A 572 25.97 15.68 -5.67
N LEU A 573 25.62 16.40 -4.61
CA LEU A 573 25.14 15.79 -3.36
C LEU A 573 23.92 14.91 -3.66
N GLY A 574 23.93 13.67 -3.18
CA GLY A 574 22.84 12.73 -3.45
C GLY A 574 22.98 11.95 -4.75
N TYR A 575 24.02 12.21 -5.57
CA TYR A 575 24.32 11.34 -6.71
C TYR A 575 24.49 9.89 -6.25
N GLY A 576 23.93 8.97 -7.02
CA GLY A 576 23.86 7.57 -6.65
C GLY A 576 23.65 6.64 -7.83
N THR A 577 23.51 5.36 -7.51
CA THR A 577 23.33 4.27 -8.47
C THR A 577 21.85 4.12 -8.89
N SER A 578 21.56 3.15 -9.76
CA SER A 578 20.25 3.01 -10.44
C SER A 578 19.65 1.59 -10.39
N GLU A 579 20.20 0.69 -9.58
CA GLU A 579 19.80 -0.73 -9.50
C GLU A 579 18.38 -0.97 -8.95
N LEU A 580 17.78 0.03 -8.29
CA LEU A 580 16.43 -0.04 -7.72
C LEU A 580 15.37 0.62 -8.61
N VAL A 581 15.77 1.25 -9.73
CA VAL A 581 14.82 1.85 -10.69
C VAL A 581 13.82 0.78 -11.17
N GLY A 582 12.53 1.09 -11.03
CA GLY A 582 11.44 0.18 -11.43
C GLY A 582 11.20 -0.99 -10.49
N LYS A 583 11.87 -1.05 -9.33
CA LYS A 583 11.65 -2.11 -8.34
C LYS A 583 10.60 -1.70 -7.31
N VAL A 584 9.73 -2.64 -6.98
CA VAL A 584 8.86 -2.56 -5.80
C VAL A 584 9.63 -3.15 -4.61
N ILE A 585 9.70 -2.41 -3.52
CA ILE A 585 10.35 -2.83 -2.28
C ILE A 585 9.27 -2.93 -1.21
N ALA A 586 9.01 -4.15 -0.75
CA ALA A 586 8.04 -4.44 0.29
C ALA A 586 8.47 -3.86 1.64
N GLY A 587 7.47 -3.36 2.38
CA GLY A 587 7.59 -2.81 3.71
C GLY A 587 6.78 -3.60 4.73
N ASN A 588 6.36 -2.92 5.81
CA ASN A 588 5.52 -3.54 6.81
C ASN A 588 4.06 -3.58 6.33
N ARG A 589 3.53 -4.78 6.13
CA ARG A 589 2.14 -5.06 5.77
C ARG A 589 1.28 -5.44 6.98
N PHE A 590 1.87 -5.52 8.16
CA PHE A 590 1.21 -5.93 9.40
C PHE A 590 0.54 -7.32 9.28
N ASP A 591 1.18 -8.23 8.55
CA ASP A 591 0.73 -9.60 8.25
C ASP A 591 1.57 -10.68 8.95
N GLY A 592 2.61 -10.30 9.69
CA GLY A 592 3.48 -11.24 10.41
C GLY A 592 2.73 -12.16 11.38
N VAL A 593 1.67 -11.68 12.05
CA VAL A 593 0.82 -12.50 12.93
C VAL A 593 0.15 -13.65 12.16
N SER A 594 -0.29 -13.40 10.94
CA SER A 594 -0.84 -14.45 10.06
C SER A 594 0.23 -15.49 9.74
N ILE A 595 1.45 -15.05 9.36
CA ILE A 595 2.57 -15.95 9.02
C ILE A 595 2.94 -16.86 10.21
N HIS A 596 3.02 -16.30 11.43
CA HIS A 596 3.27 -17.08 12.65
C HIS A 596 2.13 -18.05 12.95
N THR A 597 0.89 -17.61 12.82
CA THR A 597 -0.29 -18.45 13.07
C THR A 597 -0.38 -19.61 12.07
N SER A 598 -0.11 -19.37 10.79
CA SER A 598 -0.08 -20.39 9.73
C SER A 598 1.01 -21.44 9.99
N ALA A 599 2.20 -21.01 10.42
CA ALA A 599 3.28 -21.93 10.78
C ALA A 599 2.94 -22.77 12.02
N LEU A 600 2.33 -22.16 13.03
CA LEU A 600 1.89 -22.84 14.26
C LEU A 600 0.80 -23.86 14.00
N SER A 601 -0.29 -23.45 13.36
CA SER A 601 -1.45 -24.31 13.09
C SER A 601 -1.07 -25.50 12.22
N SER A 602 -0.18 -25.29 11.23
CA SER A 602 0.33 -26.34 10.35
C SER A 602 1.31 -27.28 11.03
N ALA A 603 2.13 -26.79 11.97
CA ALA A 603 3.11 -27.59 12.69
C ALA A 603 2.49 -28.37 13.87
N LEU A 604 1.52 -27.75 14.54
CA LEU A 604 0.96 -28.16 15.83
C LEU A 604 -0.56 -27.95 15.86
N PRO A 605 -1.35 -28.74 15.11
CA PRO A 605 -2.81 -28.56 15.00
C PRO A 605 -3.59 -28.80 16.32
N HIS A 606 -2.90 -29.21 17.38
CA HIS A 606 -3.45 -29.41 18.73
C HIS A 606 -3.19 -28.21 19.66
N VAL A 607 -2.50 -27.17 19.18
CA VAL A 607 -2.24 -25.93 19.91
C VAL A 607 -3.20 -24.86 19.39
N SER A 608 -3.87 -24.16 20.31
CA SER A 608 -4.71 -23.01 19.95
C SER A 608 -3.88 -21.73 19.91
N VAL A 609 -4.26 -20.77 19.05
CA VAL A 609 -3.56 -19.50 18.89
C VAL A 609 -4.54 -18.34 19.04
N SER A 610 -4.20 -17.42 19.94
CA SER A 610 -4.78 -16.08 20.07
C SER A 610 -3.73 -15.04 19.69
N SER A 611 -4.14 -13.82 19.36
CA SER A 611 -3.20 -12.75 19.02
C SER A 611 -3.65 -11.36 19.47
N MET A 612 -2.69 -10.45 19.63
CA MET A 612 -2.96 -9.06 19.98
C MET A 612 -1.84 -8.11 19.55
N SER A 613 -2.16 -6.82 19.43
CA SER A 613 -1.18 -5.76 19.26
C SER A 613 -0.28 -5.61 20.49
N GLN A 614 0.90 -5.00 20.34
CA GLN A 614 1.74 -4.63 21.48
C GLN A 614 1.02 -3.70 22.46
N SER A 615 0.25 -2.73 21.94
CA SER A 615 -0.53 -1.80 22.78
C SER A 615 -1.59 -2.52 23.62
N SER A 616 -2.28 -3.52 23.04
CA SER A 616 -3.21 -4.37 23.78
C SER A 616 -2.49 -5.27 24.79
N PHE A 617 -1.30 -5.76 24.45
CA PHE A 617 -0.49 -6.58 25.36
C PHE A 617 -0.09 -5.80 26.60
N VAL A 618 0.40 -4.57 26.43
CA VAL A 618 0.78 -3.68 27.53
C VAL A 618 -0.43 -3.24 28.37
N ALA A 619 -1.60 -3.04 27.74
CA ALA A 619 -2.83 -2.69 28.45
C ALA A 619 -3.45 -3.88 29.21
N THR A 620 -3.04 -5.12 28.91
CA THR A 620 -3.58 -6.33 29.54
C THR A 620 -2.97 -6.53 30.93
N SER A 621 -3.81 -6.78 31.94
CA SER A 621 -3.30 -7.14 33.27
C SER A 621 -2.40 -8.37 33.19
N PRO A 622 -1.17 -8.36 33.76
CA PRO A 622 -0.24 -9.48 33.65
C PRO A 622 -0.83 -10.83 34.12
N SER A 623 -1.70 -10.82 35.13
CA SER A 623 -2.37 -12.02 35.64
C SER A 623 -3.23 -12.74 34.59
N LEU A 624 -3.80 -12.02 33.62
CA LEU A 624 -4.60 -12.60 32.54
C LEU A 624 -3.74 -13.33 31.51
N LEU A 625 -2.44 -13.02 31.44
CA LEU A 625 -1.50 -13.67 30.54
C LEU A 625 -1.19 -15.11 30.97
N ASN A 626 -1.34 -15.43 32.26
CA ASN A 626 -1.06 -16.76 32.84
C ASN A 626 -1.92 -17.88 32.25
N ARG A 627 -2.98 -17.56 31.49
CA ARG A 627 -3.78 -18.57 30.76
C ARG A 627 -3.04 -19.18 29.57
N TYR A 628 -2.05 -18.48 29.02
CA TYR A 628 -1.31 -18.91 27.85
C TYR A 628 -0.10 -19.75 28.27
N ALA A 629 0.18 -20.82 27.54
CA ALA A 629 1.34 -21.65 27.78
C ALA A 629 2.63 -20.97 27.27
N ILE A 630 2.51 -20.25 26.15
CA ILE A 630 3.63 -19.59 25.49
C ILE A 630 3.19 -18.20 25.01
N ILE A 631 4.07 -17.21 25.19
CA ILE A 631 3.99 -15.92 24.48
C ILE A 631 5.00 -15.94 23.32
N VAL A 632 4.50 -15.69 22.11
CA VAL A 632 5.31 -15.40 20.92
C VAL A 632 5.35 -13.88 20.77
N TYR A 633 6.49 -13.25 21.00
CA TYR A 633 6.67 -11.82 20.77
C TYR A 633 7.42 -11.60 19.45
N MET A 634 6.71 -11.06 18.46
CA MET A 634 7.24 -10.81 17.11
C MET A 634 7.75 -9.38 17.02
N ALA A 635 9.07 -9.19 17.08
CA ALA A 635 9.69 -7.86 17.03
C ALA A 635 10.13 -7.43 15.62
N GLY A 636 10.08 -8.30 14.60
CA GLY A 636 10.38 -7.91 13.21
C GLY A 636 11.65 -7.05 13.05
N LYS A 637 11.53 -5.90 12.38
CA LYS A 637 12.57 -4.85 12.30
C LYS A 637 12.38 -3.71 13.33
N GLU A 638 11.61 -3.93 14.40
CA GLU A 638 11.38 -2.95 15.47
C GLU A 638 12.73 -2.55 16.09
N ARG A 639 13.00 -1.23 16.14
CA ARG A 639 14.19 -0.64 16.78
C ARG A 639 14.05 0.87 16.89
N ASP A 640 14.59 1.43 17.96
CA ASP A 640 14.63 2.87 18.15
C ASP A 640 15.97 3.44 17.68
N VAL A 641 15.92 4.33 16.71
CA VAL A 641 17.10 4.96 16.10
C VAL A 641 16.84 6.44 15.90
N LYS A 642 17.90 7.26 16.01
CA LYS A 642 17.82 8.73 16.00
C LYS A 642 17.07 9.35 14.82
N HIS A 643 17.01 8.64 13.68
CA HIS A 643 16.35 9.15 12.47
C HIS A 643 14.86 8.78 12.38
N ASN A 644 14.34 7.92 13.26
CA ASN A 644 12.90 7.66 13.29
C ASN A 644 12.14 8.94 13.68
N LEU A 645 10.98 9.19 13.06
CA LEU A 645 10.09 10.28 13.47
C LEU A 645 9.23 9.92 14.69
N LEU A 646 9.04 8.62 14.96
CA LEU A 646 8.34 8.08 16.11
C LEU A 646 9.25 7.09 16.86
N SER A 647 8.99 6.83 18.14
CA SER A 647 9.76 5.85 18.91
C SER A 647 9.29 4.43 18.62
N TYR A 648 10.27 3.55 18.40
CA TYR A 648 10.07 2.16 17.95
C TYR A 648 10.94 1.19 18.75
N LYS A 649 11.00 1.37 20.08
CA LYS A 649 11.79 0.49 20.94
C LYS A 649 11.30 -0.95 20.79
N SER A 650 12.22 -1.88 20.54
CA SER A 650 11.93 -3.30 20.33
C SER A 650 11.28 -3.96 21.56
N LEU A 651 11.80 -3.66 22.75
CA LEU A 651 11.32 -4.17 24.04
C LEU A 651 11.19 -3.01 25.05
N PRO A 652 10.17 -2.16 24.93
CA PRO A 652 9.96 -1.05 25.86
C PRO A 652 9.70 -1.59 27.27
N THR A 653 9.91 -0.75 28.30
CA THR A 653 9.83 -1.15 29.70
C THR A 653 8.55 -1.93 30.05
N ALA A 654 7.38 -1.49 29.58
CA ALA A 654 6.12 -2.17 29.86
C ALA A 654 6.02 -3.59 29.26
N VAL A 655 6.63 -3.81 28.09
CA VAL A 655 6.76 -5.15 27.48
C VAL A 655 7.70 -6.00 28.31
N ARG A 656 8.86 -5.47 28.70
CA ARG A 656 9.82 -6.16 29.58
C ARG A 656 9.17 -6.61 30.88
N THR A 657 8.43 -5.72 31.55
CA THR A 657 7.70 -6.03 32.79
C THR A 657 6.69 -7.17 32.59
N SER A 658 5.93 -7.14 31.50
CA SER A 658 4.92 -8.17 31.20
C SER A 658 5.57 -9.53 30.90
N LEU A 659 6.65 -9.55 30.12
CA LEU A 659 7.40 -10.77 29.81
C LEU A 659 8.11 -11.34 31.06
N GLN A 660 8.73 -10.48 31.87
CA GLN A 660 9.37 -10.88 33.13
C GLN A 660 8.36 -11.47 34.11
N TYR A 661 7.17 -10.86 34.24
CA TYR A 661 6.11 -11.42 35.06
C TYR A 661 5.67 -12.80 34.53
N PHE A 662 5.44 -12.92 33.23
CA PHE A 662 4.98 -14.17 32.63
C PHE A 662 5.98 -15.33 32.84
N THR A 663 7.28 -15.07 32.64
CA THR A 663 8.32 -16.09 32.91
C THR A 663 8.47 -16.40 34.41
N GLN A 664 8.24 -15.42 35.29
CA GLN A 664 8.17 -15.64 36.74
C GLN A 664 6.99 -16.55 37.16
N GLN A 665 5.93 -16.64 36.35
CA GLN A 665 4.84 -17.60 36.56
C GLN A 665 5.06 -18.95 35.87
N GLY A 666 6.23 -19.16 35.23
CA GLY A 666 6.57 -20.40 34.53
C GLY A 666 6.19 -20.43 33.04
N GLY A 667 5.67 -19.31 32.51
CA GLY A 667 5.32 -19.19 31.10
C GLY A 667 6.57 -19.15 30.19
N SER A 668 6.53 -19.88 29.08
CA SER A 668 7.65 -19.95 28.13
C SER A 668 7.55 -18.87 27.04
N VAL A 669 8.67 -18.35 26.54
CA VAL A 669 8.66 -17.23 25.56
C VAL A 669 9.41 -17.60 24.28
N PHE A 670 8.79 -17.31 23.14
CA PHE A 670 9.44 -17.27 21.85
C PHE A 670 9.58 -15.81 21.40
N LEU A 671 10.81 -15.33 21.18
CA LEU A 671 11.09 -13.97 20.74
C LEU A 671 11.85 -14.02 19.41
N SER A 672 11.45 -13.22 18.43
CA SER A 672 12.17 -13.11 17.16
C SER A 672 12.21 -11.69 16.65
N GLY A 673 13.38 -11.19 16.25
CA GLY A 673 13.54 -9.88 15.63
C GLY A 673 14.99 -9.56 15.29
N SER A 674 15.20 -8.60 14.38
CA SER A 674 16.52 -8.24 13.87
C SER A 674 17.40 -7.46 14.85
N TYR A 675 16.80 -6.77 15.83
CA TYR A 675 17.47 -5.74 16.64
C TYR A 675 17.20 -5.85 18.15
N ILE A 676 16.69 -6.98 18.61
CA ILE A 676 16.29 -7.22 20.01
C ILE A 676 17.46 -7.23 21.02
N GLY A 677 18.69 -7.26 20.55
CA GLY A 677 19.92 -7.15 21.33
C GLY A 677 20.56 -5.77 21.19
N ASN A 678 20.82 -5.30 19.97
CA ASN A 678 21.55 -4.04 19.75
C ASN A 678 20.73 -2.78 20.05
N ASP A 679 19.39 -2.85 19.97
CA ASP A 679 18.50 -1.78 20.42
C ASP A 679 18.50 -1.62 21.95
N MET A 680 18.84 -2.66 22.70
CA MET A 680 18.70 -2.77 24.16
C MET A 680 19.92 -2.25 24.94
N THR A 681 20.31 -0.99 24.74
CA THR A 681 21.63 -0.48 25.13
C THR A 681 21.84 -0.12 26.60
N SER A 682 20.80 0.14 27.40
CA SER A 682 20.99 0.57 28.79
C SER A 682 21.32 -0.61 29.73
N ALA A 683 21.85 -0.33 30.92
CA ALA A 683 22.25 -1.37 31.88
C ALA A 683 21.07 -2.25 32.33
N ASP A 684 19.89 -1.65 32.58
CA ASP A 684 18.67 -2.36 32.95
C ASP A 684 18.10 -3.19 31.79
N GLU A 685 18.29 -2.73 30.55
CA GLU A 685 17.91 -3.46 29.34
C GLU A 685 18.79 -4.69 29.13
N GLN A 686 20.10 -4.52 29.26
CA GLN A 686 21.07 -5.61 29.18
C GLN A 686 20.88 -6.63 30.32
N GLN A 687 20.60 -6.15 31.54
CA GLN A 687 20.29 -7.02 32.67
C GLN A 687 19.02 -7.84 32.41
N PHE A 688 17.96 -7.22 31.87
CA PHE A 688 16.74 -7.93 31.49
C PHE A 688 17.02 -9.05 30.46
N LEU A 689 17.81 -8.78 29.42
CA LEU A 689 18.18 -9.80 28.42
C LEU A 689 18.93 -10.98 29.05
N GLN A 690 19.83 -10.72 29.99
CA GLN A 690 20.59 -11.76 30.69
C GLN A 690 19.70 -12.56 31.65
N GLU A 691 18.84 -11.90 32.43
CA GLU A 691 18.01 -12.56 33.44
C GLU A 691 16.85 -13.33 32.83
N VAL A 692 16.15 -12.76 31.84
CA VAL A 692 14.94 -13.35 31.27
C VAL A 692 15.27 -14.32 30.15
N PHE A 693 16.27 -14.02 29.32
CA PHE A 693 16.58 -14.81 28.13
C PHE A 693 17.95 -15.51 28.16
N SER A 694 18.82 -15.16 29.12
CA SER A 694 20.20 -15.66 29.19
C SER A 694 20.99 -15.39 27.91
N ILE A 695 20.83 -14.18 27.37
CA ILE A 695 21.52 -13.72 26.17
C ILE A 695 22.33 -12.44 26.41
N ARG A 696 23.36 -12.24 25.59
CA ARG A 696 24.01 -10.95 25.32
C ARG A 696 24.17 -10.75 23.81
N SER A 697 24.33 -9.50 23.38
CA SER A 697 24.49 -9.15 21.97
C SER A 697 25.85 -8.48 21.70
N PRO A 698 26.91 -9.24 21.34
CA PRO A 698 28.23 -8.66 21.09
C PRO A 698 28.31 -7.82 19.81
N GLY A 699 27.34 -7.94 18.90
CA GLY A 699 27.33 -7.22 17.63
C GLY A 699 26.20 -7.67 16.73
N ARG A 700 26.33 -7.36 15.44
CA ARG A 700 25.36 -7.70 14.39
C ARG A 700 26.08 -8.12 13.11
N VAL A 701 25.38 -8.82 12.23
CA VAL A 701 25.86 -9.20 10.91
C VAL A 701 25.07 -8.47 9.82
N ALA A 702 25.73 -8.13 8.72
CA ALA A 702 25.08 -7.67 7.50
C ALA A 702 24.63 -8.90 6.69
N ASN A 703 23.38 -8.92 6.25
CA ASN A 703 22.76 -10.11 5.66
C ASN A 703 22.96 -10.25 4.14
N ASP A 704 23.46 -9.21 3.48
CA ASP A 704 23.68 -9.18 2.03
C ASP A 704 24.76 -10.17 1.56
N THR A 705 25.64 -10.57 2.48
CA THR A 705 26.76 -11.51 2.30
C THR A 705 26.54 -12.88 2.96
N LEU A 706 25.45 -13.06 3.73
CA LEU A 706 25.17 -14.35 4.38
C LEU A 706 24.58 -15.36 3.38
N GLU A 707 25.06 -16.60 3.45
CA GLU A 707 24.45 -17.75 2.77
C GLU A 707 23.06 -18.12 3.36
N GLY A 708 22.72 -17.57 4.53
CA GLY A 708 21.50 -17.81 5.27
C GLY A 708 21.77 -18.16 6.74
N VAL A 709 20.77 -18.74 7.39
CA VAL A 709 20.86 -19.27 8.76
C VAL A 709 20.99 -20.80 8.70
N TRP A 710 21.79 -21.39 9.56
CA TRP A 710 21.87 -22.84 9.76
C TRP A 710 21.26 -23.20 11.12
N GLY A 711 20.34 -24.16 11.13
CA GLY A 711 19.77 -24.68 12.36
C GLY A 711 18.81 -25.84 12.08
N MET A 712 18.52 -26.64 13.11
CA MET A 712 17.66 -27.84 12.96
C MET A 712 18.14 -28.80 11.85
N ASN A 713 19.46 -28.88 11.62
CA ASN A 713 20.10 -29.64 10.54
C ASN A 713 19.68 -29.24 9.11
N ALA A 714 19.25 -27.99 8.90
CA ALA A 714 18.89 -27.47 7.59
C ALA A 714 19.43 -26.05 7.36
N PRO A 715 19.74 -25.68 6.10
CA PRO A 715 19.90 -24.29 5.71
C PRO A 715 18.53 -23.60 5.67
N ILE A 716 18.49 -22.36 6.11
CA ILE A 716 17.29 -21.52 6.22
C ILE A 716 17.55 -20.22 5.48
N SER A 717 16.87 -20.02 4.36
CA SER A 717 16.97 -18.78 3.58
C SER A 717 16.07 -17.68 4.18
N LEU A 718 16.60 -16.46 4.21
CA LEU A 718 15.90 -15.26 4.66
C LEU A 718 15.69 -14.29 3.49
N TYR A 719 14.64 -13.47 3.55
CA TYR A 719 14.54 -12.27 2.74
C TYR A 719 15.64 -11.27 3.15
N ASN A 720 16.82 -11.36 2.54
CA ASN A 720 18.00 -10.54 2.86
C ASN A 720 18.25 -9.40 1.85
N ARG A 721 17.45 -9.30 0.78
CA ARG A 721 17.57 -8.28 -0.27
C ARG A 721 16.23 -7.61 -0.56
N PRO A 722 16.22 -6.32 -1.00
CA PRO A 722 15.00 -5.65 -1.45
C PRO A 722 14.26 -6.47 -2.51
N ASN A 723 12.96 -6.65 -2.30
CA ASN A 723 12.08 -7.48 -3.14
C ASN A 723 10.63 -7.00 -2.98
N ALA A 724 9.71 -7.49 -3.83
CA ALA A 724 8.30 -7.08 -3.81
C ALA A 724 7.41 -7.93 -2.88
N GLN A 725 7.93 -9.07 -2.39
CA GLN A 725 7.17 -10.11 -1.71
C GLN A 725 7.06 -9.85 -0.21
N HIS A 726 8.16 -9.53 0.47
CA HIS A 726 8.21 -9.34 1.92
C HIS A 726 9.31 -8.34 2.29
N TYR A 727 9.15 -7.60 3.40
CA TYR A 727 10.24 -6.74 3.87
C TYR A 727 11.49 -7.58 4.10
N HIS A 728 12.64 -7.01 3.79
CA HIS A 728 13.92 -7.70 3.90
C HIS A 728 14.69 -7.22 5.12
N VAL A 729 15.54 -8.10 5.64
CA VAL A 729 16.40 -7.85 6.80
C VAL A 729 17.81 -7.54 6.32
N GLN A 730 18.26 -6.30 6.54
CA GLN A 730 19.60 -5.86 6.17
C GLN A 730 20.64 -6.27 7.20
N HIS A 731 20.26 -6.18 8.47
CA HIS A 731 21.10 -6.50 9.61
C HIS A 731 20.35 -7.39 10.59
N THR A 732 21.08 -8.28 11.26
CA THR A 732 20.55 -9.16 12.30
C THR A 732 21.54 -9.27 13.47
N ASP A 733 21.01 -9.38 14.69
CA ASP A 733 21.83 -9.45 15.89
C ASP A 733 22.52 -10.80 16.04
N VAL A 734 23.77 -10.77 16.51
CA VAL A 734 24.46 -11.96 17.02
C VAL A 734 24.07 -12.11 18.49
N LEU A 735 23.52 -13.27 18.87
CA LEU A 735 23.04 -13.54 20.22
C LEU A 735 23.84 -14.67 20.85
N GLU A 736 24.55 -14.38 21.95
CA GLU A 736 25.36 -15.37 22.65
C GLU A 736 24.74 -15.77 24.00
N PRO A 737 24.81 -17.06 24.39
CA PRO A 737 24.35 -17.51 25.70
C PRO A 737 25.22 -16.94 26.82
N THR A 738 24.60 -16.56 27.94
CA THR A 738 25.29 -16.04 29.15
C THR A 738 25.23 -16.97 30.35
N SER A 739 24.53 -18.11 30.23
CA SER A 739 24.31 -19.08 31.30
C SER A 739 24.61 -20.50 30.82
N THR A 740 25.00 -21.39 31.73
CA THR A 740 25.22 -22.82 31.45
C THR A 740 23.93 -23.56 31.08
N THR A 741 22.78 -22.96 31.36
CA THR A 741 21.44 -23.46 30.99
C THR A 741 20.97 -23.01 29.61
N ALA A 742 21.78 -22.16 28.94
CA ALA A 742 21.50 -21.62 27.62
C ALA A 742 22.53 -22.12 26.58
N PHE A 743 22.10 -22.29 25.34
CA PHE A 743 22.96 -22.73 24.24
C PHE A 743 22.54 -22.10 22.91
N SER A 744 23.49 -21.99 21.98
CA SER A 744 23.22 -21.54 20.61
C SER A 744 22.41 -22.59 19.86
N ALA A 745 21.22 -22.22 19.38
CA ALA A 745 20.31 -23.12 18.68
C ALA A 745 20.41 -22.99 17.14
N PHE A 746 20.88 -21.85 16.65
CA PHE A 746 21.05 -21.52 15.24
C PHE A 746 22.32 -20.69 15.06
N SER A 747 22.92 -20.74 13.86
CA SER A 747 24.10 -19.93 13.50
C SER A 747 23.91 -19.23 12.15
N TYR A 748 24.51 -18.05 11.96
CA TYR A 748 24.61 -17.41 10.64
C TYR A 748 25.65 -18.14 9.81
N GLY A 749 25.21 -18.81 8.74
CA GLY A 749 26.01 -19.83 8.06
C GLY A 749 26.27 -21.07 8.94
N LYS A 750 26.80 -22.14 8.36
CA LYS A 750 27.10 -23.38 9.09
C LYS A 750 28.35 -23.19 9.94
N GLY A 751 28.20 -23.19 11.26
CA GLY A 751 29.31 -23.02 12.21
C GLY A 751 29.78 -21.58 12.38
N GLY A 752 29.02 -20.59 11.89
CA GLY A 752 29.31 -19.18 12.10
C GLY A 752 28.79 -18.64 13.44
N TYR A 753 28.61 -17.32 13.52
CA TYR A 753 28.14 -16.65 14.73
C TYR A 753 26.75 -17.13 15.16
N SER A 754 26.47 -17.14 16.47
CA SER A 754 25.19 -17.57 17.01
C SER A 754 24.05 -16.62 16.58
N ALA A 755 23.05 -17.19 15.91
CA ALA A 755 21.87 -16.50 15.39
C ALA A 755 20.64 -16.65 16.31
N ALA A 756 20.73 -17.54 17.31
CA ALA A 756 19.65 -17.76 18.25
C ALA A 756 20.14 -18.46 19.52
N VAL A 757 19.49 -18.18 20.64
CA VAL A 757 19.77 -18.83 21.93
C VAL A 757 18.51 -19.47 22.47
N ALA A 758 18.65 -20.73 22.89
CA ALA A 758 17.63 -21.46 23.63
C ALA A 758 18.07 -21.60 25.10
N ASN A 759 17.15 -21.43 26.04
CA ASN A 759 17.41 -21.43 27.47
C ASN A 759 16.38 -22.27 28.23
N ILE A 760 16.86 -23.05 29.21
CA ILE A 760 16.05 -23.78 30.18
C ILE A 760 16.30 -23.17 31.55
N ALA A 761 15.59 -22.08 31.87
CA ALA A 761 15.85 -21.27 33.05
C ALA A 761 15.48 -22.02 34.34
N SER A 762 16.47 -22.65 34.98
CA SER A 762 16.36 -23.32 36.29
C SER A 762 15.14 -24.26 36.42
N ASN A 763 14.79 -24.96 35.34
CA ASN A 763 13.59 -25.82 35.23
C ASN A 763 12.23 -25.11 35.47
N LYS A 764 12.20 -23.77 35.46
CA LYS A 764 10.98 -22.98 35.73
C LYS A 764 10.22 -22.60 34.46
N TYR A 765 10.93 -22.16 33.43
CA TYR A 765 10.37 -21.83 32.11
C TYR A 765 11.42 -22.07 31.03
N ARG A 766 11.00 -21.98 29.76
CA ARG A 766 11.92 -22.06 28.62
C ARG A 766 11.80 -20.81 27.76
N SER A 767 12.91 -20.38 27.17
CA SER A 767 12.88 -19.32 26.17
C SER A 767 13.71 -19.67 24.95
N LEU A 768 13.27 -19.20 23.79
CA LEU A 768 14.05 -19.29 22.55
C LEU A 768 13.98 -17.93 21.86
N VAL A 769 15.15 -17.39 21.55
CA VAL A 769 15.30 -16.05 21.00
C VAL A 769 16.03 -16.13 19.66
N LEU A 770 15.40 -15.67 18.57
CA LEU A 770 16.03 -15.53 17.25
C LEU A 770 16.51 -14.09 17.06
N GLY A 771 17.77 -13.92 16.64
CA GLY A 771 18.35 -12.63 16.23
C GLY A 771 17.89 -12.16 14.86
N PHE A 772 16.92 -12.87 14.25
CA PHE A 772 16.27 -12.53 13.00
C PHE A 772 14.75 -12.75 13.11
N PRO A 773 13.93 -12.05 12.31
CA PRO A 773 12.48 -12.24 12.27
C PRO A 773 12.12 -13.61 11.69
N PHE A 774 11.27 -14.36 12.39
CA PHE A 774 10.81 -15.67 11.91
C PHE A 774 10.04 -15.56 10.59
N GLU A 775 9.21 -14.53 10.47
CA GLU A 775 8.40 -14.20 9.30
C GLU A 775 9.24 -13.88 8.05
N CYS A 776 10.54 -13.56 8.21
CA CYS A 776 11.47 -13.36 7.09
C CYS A 776 12.06 -14.65 6.50
N ILE A 777 11.79 -15.83 7.07
CA ILE A 777 12.14 -17.11 6.44
C ILE A 777 11.33 -17.25 5.16
N GLN A 778 11.98 -17.46 4.02
CA GLN A 778 11.31 -17.38 2.70
C GLN A 778 10.29 -18.50 2.46
N GLU A 779 10.69 -19.74 2.73
CA GLU A 779 9.89 -20.91 2.41
C GLU A 779 8.92 -21.27 3.54
N GLU A 780 7.65 -21.48 3.20
CA GLU A 780 6.61 -21.88 4.17
C GLU A 780 6.92 -23.23 4.83
N SER A 781 7.46 -24.18 4.06
CA SER A 781 7.86 -25.49 4.54
C SER A 781 8.95 -25.39 5.61
N LEU A 782 9.92 -24.47 5.44
CA LEU A 782 10.96 -24.19 6.42
C LEU A 782 10.40 -23.47 7.65
N ARG A 783 9.51 -22.48 7.49
CA ARG A 783 8.79 -21.85 8.60
C ARG A 783 8.10 -22.90 9.47
N LYS A 784 7.34 -23.81 8.86
CA LYS A 784 6.68 -24.93 9.55
C LYS A 784 7.68 -25.83 10.28
N HIS A 785 8.80 -26.17 9.64
CA HIS A 785 9.84 -27.01 10.25
C HIS A 785 10.48 -26.36 11.49
N VAL A 786 10.87 -25.10 11.37
CA VAL A 786 11.45 -24.28 12.45
C VAL A 786 10.45 -24.15 13.60
N MET A 787 9.21 -23.78 13.30
CA MET A 787 8.15 -23.62 14.31
C MET A 787 7.92 -24.92 15.09
N LYS A 788 7.89 -26.08 14.41
CA LYS A 788 7.78 -27.40 15.05
C LYS A 788 8.95 -27.67 16.01
N GLY A 789 10.18 -27.35 15.60
CA GLY A 789 11.38 -27.53 16.43
C GLY A 789 11.37 -26.62 17.66
N VAL A 790 11.07 -25.33 17.47
CA VAL A 790 10.98 -24.32 18.53
C VAL A 790 9.96 -24.75 19.58
N PHE A 791 8.74 -25.12 19.19
CA PHE A 791 7.69 -25.45 20.14
C PHE A 791 7.85 -26.83 20.78
N LYS A 792 8.51 -27.79 20.11
CA LYS A 792 8.98 -29.02 20.76
C LYS A 792 9.95 -28.73 21.91
N PHE A 793 10.74 -27.67 21.79
CA PHE A 793 11.62 -27.21 22.86
C PHE A 793 10.85 -26.43 23.93
N LEU A 794 9.96 -25.50 23.57
CA LEU A 794 9.30 -24.60 24.53
C LEU A 794 8.19 -25.26 25.35
N LEU A 795 7.46 -26.22 24.76
CA LEU A 795 6.46 -26.99 25.50
C LEU A 795 7.17 -27.98 26.44
N PRO A 796 6.74 -28.09 27.70
CA PRO A 796 7.23 -29.14 28.60
C PRO A 796 7.05 -30.51 27.95
N LYS A 797 7.99 -31.43 28.20
CA LYS A 797 7.73 -32.84 27.92
C LYS A 797 6.90 -33.37 29.07
N ASP A 798 5.77 -34.01 28.75
CA ASP A 798 5.04 -34.86 29.71
C ASP A 798 5.97 -35.94 30.29
#